data_AF-A0A844P453-F1
#
_entry.id   AF-A0A844P453-F1
#
_cell.length_a   1.000
_cell.length_b   1.000
_cell.length_c   1.000
_cell.angle_alpha   90.00
_cell.angle_beta   90.00
_cell.angle_gamma   90.00
#
_symmetry.space_group_name_H-M   'P 1'
#
loop_
_entity.id
_entity.type
_entity.pdbx_description
1 polymer ?
#
loop_
_entity_poly.entity_id
_entity_poly.type
_entity_poly.pdbx_seq_one_letter_code
_entity_poly.pdbx_strand_id
1 'polypeptide(L)'
;MGKVWDEKLGCFTDNTKKDTVKVVNAYFPWNEELAKESKPDIPYFEPVKEPQSKVAAFEYSIEIACTQDELNTYQVGVFSLGKTKNEANISSWNKTQTEKGFTLLTASVNVDESKTLNREFFISSGSASSFDDVRPVKQGLGSHTESFIPVKPAVQVGECLGWPTEGYFYHFVDDVLTHEYKLMGEGKWAFQVTRTTEVNLTDELVSVHQYSFILLPWKINNAVVTRQHLLYLSPKMTTQELENITSAWLDENACLLDVNAIVKAKDEQKLTREPKNENQTTTEQQGSLPPQKIQKVGQVISFANVYIEQGKRELMNGVIAALKDNALPQRTPILNICKMKAERTLRIGVFFDGTGQNNPNDAYKEQWGNKSRTNVARLFDAYPEVEGDTYKIYVSGVGTVDDIPIAAGVRNAIIDAGDDETKIGQIFGVYDDTGAFRKWQSLLLRLRIIIANLIDTDVYQKVTHIEFDVFGFSRGAALARHFINAALDGMPDYLNKELGDNPVDIFPNLLGNESHGKFNKDNDDFYRIDKTRRVSIRFVGLFDTVGSFYWAGNDDEGNFTLSLKPDAAKTIFQICAKHEYRKNFPLTSLTDGSEGVTAFDNGTFFQEVFPGCHTDIGGGYPSKEQYGRKDLPEHLNHPVDSTYNREWIKSHDYGDKRVNYNYPGGSVDFNAMLALKLKNELRAWDEKCQNESSVYGDVKLVESTLHYYKLMPISNALSGLTFERMKQQGEAHGILWVQKVLDEQKQASFDSNNDALIDSIWNNIKEIPLGNIVQQWEVYEKQLLNSYVHRPHDTVINPGYDSIIEKGVNSITHDNYGNPQRKVFSNE
;
A
#
# COMPACT_ATOMS: atom_id res chain seq x y z
N MET A 1 -32.46 -9.13 12.79
CA MET A 1 -33.47 -8.05 12.68
C MET A 1 -34.48 -8.47 11.63
N GLY A 2 -35.77 -8.60 11.97
CA GLY A 2 -36.82 -9.02 11.04
C GLY A 2 -37.95 -7.99 11.01
N LYS A 3 -38.43 -7.63 9.81
CA LYS A 3 -39.59 -6.75 9.60
C LYS A 3 -40.88 -7.48 9.97
N VAL A 4 -41.85 -6.77 10.55
CA VAL A 4 -43.18 -7.32 10.92
C VAL A 4 -44.24 -6.69 10.02
N TRP A 5 -45.22 -7.50 9.61
CA TRP A 5 -46.35 -7.10 8.77
C TRP A 5 -47.40 -6.34 9.59
N ASP A 6 -47.84 -5.16 9.12
CA ASP A 6 -48.93 -4.40 9.75
C ASP A 6 -50.22 -4.54 8.92
N GLU A 7 -51.23 -5.17 9.52
CA GLU A 7 -52.52 -5.47 8.87
C GLU A 7 -53.43 -4.24 8.66
N LYS A 8 -53.13 -3.08 9.25
CA LYS A 8 -53.89 -1.84 9.01
C LYS A 8 -53.34 -1.01 7.86
N LEU A 9 -52.05 -1.16 7.53
CA LEU A 9 -51.37 -0.40 6.48
C LEU A 9 -51.03 -1.23 5.23
N GLY A 10 -51.07 -2.56 5.32
CA GLY A 10 -50.86 -3.46 4.19
C GLY A 10 -49.40 -3.53 3.70
N CYS A 11 -48.42 -3.32 4.58
CA CYS A 11 -46.98 -3.43 4.25
C CYS A 11 -46.11 -3.85 5.46
N PHE A 12 -44.85 -4.24 5.20
CA PHE A 12 -43.84 -4.55 6.22
C PHE A 12 -43.13 -3.28 6.70
N THR A 13 -43.08 -3.04 8.02
CA THR A 13 -42.38 -1.88 8.61
C THR A 13 -41.19 -2.27 9.48
N ASP A 14 -40.17 -1.40 9.52
CA ASP A 14 -38.97 -1.55 10.35
C ASP A 14 -39.22 -1.09 11.80
N ASN A 15 -38.78 -1.91 12.76
CA ASN A 15 -39.03 -1.68 14.18
C ASN A 15 -37.94 -0.74 14.77
N THR A 16 -38.17 0.57 14.75
CA THR A 16 -37.29 1.55 15.42
C THR A 16 -37.97 2.20 16.62
N LYS A 17 -37.68 1.70 17.82
CA LYS A 17 -37.74 2.51 19.04
C LYS A 17 -36.46 2.29 19.86
N LYS A 18 -35.65 3.36 19.93
CA LYS A 18 -34.59 3.58 20.91
C LYS A 18 -35.26 3.83 22.26
N ASP A 19 -35.06 2.95 23.23
CA ASP A 19 -35.29 3.28 24.64
C ASP A 19 -33.95 3.35 25.38
N THR A 20 -33.60 4.59 25.74
CA THR A 20 -32.59 4.96 26.72
C THR A 20 -32.95 4.38 28.10
N VAL A 21 -32.10 3.53 28.68
CA VAL A 21 -32.20 3.16 30.09
C VAL A 21 -31.56 4.25 30.95
N LYS A 22 -32.41 5.09 31.55
CA LYS A 22 -32.08 5.94 32.70
C LYS A 22 -32.09 5.08 33.97
N VAL A 23 -31.05 5.23 34.79
CA VAL A 23 -30.98 4.72 36.16
C VAL A 23 -32.09 5.36 37.01
N VAL A 24 -32.92 4.54 37.66
CA VAL A 24 -33.89 4.99 38.67
C VAL A 24 -33.54 4.29 39.98
N ASN A 25 -33.08 5.05 40.97
CA ASN A 25 -32.97 4.62 42.36
C ASN A 25 -34.38 4.49 42.95
N ALA A 26 -34.80 3.26 43.27
CA ALA A 26 -36.03 3.01 44.01
C ALA A 26 -35.75 3.10 45.52
N TYR A 27 -36.26 4.16 46.15
CA TYR A 27 -36.32 4.36 47.59
C TYR A 27 -37.65 3.78 48.10
N PHE A 28 -37.61 2.84 49.04
CA PHE A 28 -38.81 2.34 49.74
C PHE A 28 -38.89 2.99 51.14
N PRO A 29 -39.96 3.72 51.48
CA PRO A 29 -40.16 4.26 52.81
C PRO A 29 -40.59 3.16 53.80
N TRP A 30 -40.03 3.24 55.00
CA TRP A 30 -40.26 2.34 56.13
C TRP A 30 -41.69 2.51 56.68
N ASN A 31 -42.42 1.41 56.91
CA ASN A 31 -43.78 1.43 57.45
C ASN A 31 -43.76 0.99 58.93
N GLU A 32 -43.91 1.95 59.84
CA GLU A 32 -43.85 1.75 61.30
C GLU A 32 -45.03 0.94 61.89
N GLU A 33 -46.12 0.73 61.16
CA GLU A 33 -47.27 -0.03 61.67
C GLU A 33 -47.15 -1.54 61.45
N LEU A 34 -46.44 -1.99 60.40
CA LEU A 34 -46.17 -3.42 60.15
C LEU A 34 -45.07 -3.99 61.07
N ALA A 35 -44.31 -3.13 61.75
CA ALA A 35 -43.23 -3.52 62.66
C ALA A 35 -43.70 -3.85 64.09
N LYS A 36 -44.99 -3.66 64.42
CA LYS A 36 -45.52 -3.81 65.80
C LYS A 36 -46.30 -5.10 66.09
N GLU A 37 -46.51 -6.01 65.12
CA GLU A 37 -47.32 -7.23 65.34
C GLU A 37 -46.63 -8.60 65.17
N SER A 38 -45.34 -8.71 64.87
CA SER A 38 -44.65 -10.01 64.87
C SER A 38 -43.88 -10.24 66.17
N LYS A 39 -44.40 -11.14 67.02
CA LYS A 39 -43.76 -11.63 68.25
C LYS A 39 -42.39 -12.29 67.94
N PRO A 40 -41.44 -12.27 68.89
CA PRO A 40 -40.15 -12.93 68.72
C PRO A 40 -40.31 -14.44 68.88
N ASP A 41 -40.30 -15.19 67.76
CA ASP A 41 -39.99 -16.62 67.82
C ASP A 41 -38.48 -16.74 68.08
N ILE A 42 -38.14 -17.14 69.30
CA ILE A 42 -36.80 -17.45 69.74
C ILE A 42 -36.33 -18.69 68.96
N PRO A 43 -35.30 -18.60 68.09
CA PRO A 43 -34.71 -19.80 67.50
C PRO A 43 -34.03 -20.59 68.62
N TYR A 44 -34.51 -21.80 68.84
CA TYR A 44 -33.86 -22.81 69.65
C TYR A 44 -32.47 -23.11 69.05
N PHE A 45 -31.41 -22.61 69.70
CA PHE A 45 -30.04 -22.98 69.38
C PHE A 45 -29.77 -24.38 69.94
N GLU A 46 -30.03 -25.40 69.14
CA GLU A 46 -29.18 -26.59 69.21
C GLU A 46 -27.79 -26.14 68.72
N PRO A 47 -26.70 -26.38 69.48
CA PRO A 47 -25.38 -26.23 68.93
C PRO A 47 -25.25 -27.25 67.81
N VAL A 48 -25.42 -26.80 66.56
CA VAL A 48 -24.83 -27.51 65.43
C VAL A 48 -23.37 -27.58 65.78
N LYS A 49 -22.89 -28.79 66.11
CA LYS A 49 -21.47 -29.09 66.09
C LYS A 49 -21.02 -28.62 64.72
N GLU A 50 -20.32 -27.49 64.64
CA GLU A 50 -19.44 -27.25 63.51
C GLU A 50 -18.63 -28.54 63.39
N PRO A 51 -18.72 -29.28 62.28
CA PRO A 51 -17.77 -30.35 62.08
C PRO A 51 -16.42 -29.64 62.15
N GLN A 52 -15.64 -29.93 63.19
CA GLN A 52 -14.22 -29.60 63.22
C GLN A 52 -13.72 -29.88 61.82
N SER A 53 -13.26 -28.86 61.10
CA SER A 53 -12.67 -29.05 59.80
C SER A 53 -11.62 -30.14 60.02
N LYS A 54 -11.85 -31.33 59.46
CA LYS A 54 -10.82 -32.35 59.45
C LYS A 54 -9.64 -31.64 58.81
N VAL A 55 -8.56 -31.45 59.56
CA VAL A 55 -7.29 -31.05 58.97
C VAL A 55 -7.02 -32.11 57.93
N ALA A 56 -7.05 -31.72 56.66
CA ALA A 56 -6.85 -32.63 55.54
C ALA A 56 -5.51 -33.35 55.77
N ALA A 57 -5.57 -34.66 56.00
CA ALA A 57 -4.38 -35.44 56.33
C ALA A 57 -3.48 -35.67 55.10
N PHE A 58 -4.00 -35.35 53.90
CA PHE A 58 -3.35 -35.54 52.63
C PHE A 58 -3.35 -34.25 51.82
N GLU A 59 -2.43 -34.18 50.86
CA GLU A 59 -2.32 -33.10 49.90
C GLU A 59 -2.00 -33.67 48.53
N TYR A 60 -2.31 -32.92 47.49
CA TYR A 60 -1.90 -33.23 46.14
C TYR A 60 -1.34 -31.98 45.48
N SER A 61 -0.15 -32.08 44.89
CA SER A 61 0.56 -30.94 44.33
C SER A 61 0.89 -31.15 42.86
N ILE A 62 0.78 -30.07 42.08
CA ILE A 62 1.25 -30.01 40.69
C ILE A 62 2.25 -28.86 40.55
N GLU A 63 3.23 -29.03 39.68
CA GLU A 63 4.26 -28.01 39.42
C GLU A 63 3.98 -27.29 38.09
N ILE A 64 4.12 -25.97 38.07
CA ILE A 64 4.11 -25.17 36.85
C ILE A 64 5.46 -24.46 36.75
N ALA A 65 6.15 -24.67 35.63
CA ALA A 65 7.49 -24.14 35.39
C ALA A 65 7.49 -22.62 35.12
N CYS A 66 7.00 -21.81 36.05
CA CYS A 66 7.02 -20.34 36.05
C CYS A 66 7.14 -19.78 37.46
N THR A 67 7.38 -18.48 37.58
CA THR A 67 7.27 -17.81 38.88
C THR A 67 5.82 -17.53 39.26
N GLN A 68 5.56 -17.29 40.55
CA GLN A 68 4.21 -16.95 41.03
C GLN A 68 3.66 -15.67 40.39
N ASP A 69 4.52 -14.67 40.15
CA ASP A 69 4.15 -13.42 39.50
C ASP A 69 3.84 -13.62 38.00
N GLU A 70 4.51 -14.55 37.35
CA GLU A 70 4.30 -14.89 35.94
C GLU A 70 3.02 -15.72 35.69
N LEU A 71 2.50 -16.40 36.72
CA LEU A 71 1.39 -17.35 36.61
C LEU A 71 0.14 -16.72 35.96
N ASN A 72 -0.18 -15.47 36.33
CA ASN A 72 -1.30 -14.74 35.77
C ASN A 72 -1.05 -14.33 34.31
N THR A 73 0.19 -13.94 33.98
CA THR A 73 0.59 -13.57 32.61
C THR A 73 0.46 -14.76 31.65
N TYR A 74 0.82 -15.97 32.08
CA TYR A 74 0.72 -17.17 31.25
C TYR A 74 -0.70 -17.73 31.11
N GLN A 75 -1.67 -17.26 31.92
CA GLN A 75 -3.07 -17.69 31.85
C GLN A 75 -3.23 -19.22 31.79
N VAL A 76 -2.60 -19.91 32.75
CA VAL A 76 -2.44 -21.38 32.74
C VAL A 76 -3.76 -22.18 32.80
N GLY A 77 -4.88 -21.52 33.06
CA GLY A 77 -6.20 -22.12 33.18
C GLY A 77 -6.54 -22.47 34.63
N VAL A 78 -7.44 -23.43 34.81
CA VAL A 78 -7.88 -23.93 36.11
C VAL A 78 -7.64 -25.43 36.23
N PHE A 79 -7.26 -25.85 37.42
CA PHE A 79 -7.06 -27.26 37.75
C PHE A 79 -8.13 -27.71 38.74
N SER A 80 -8.55 -28.96 38.64
CA SER A 80 -9.44 -29.57 39.63
C SER A 80 -9.19 -31.07 39.78
N LEU A 81 -9.43 -31.59 40.99
CA LEU A 81 -9.50 -33.02 41.24
C LEU A 81 -10.96 -33.46 41.13
N GLY A 82 -11.21 -34.43 40.27
CA GLY A 82 -12.52 -34.98 39.98
C GLY A 82 -13.23 -35.54 41.22
N LYS A 83 -14.56 -35.45 41.20
CA LYS A 83 -15.41 -36.03 42.24
C LYS A 83 -15.26 -37.56 42.27
N THR A 84 -15.12 -38.12 43.48
CA THR A 84 -15.13 -39.57 43.71
C THR A 84 -16.40 -40.00 44.46
N LYS A 85 -16.49 -41.28 44.82
CA LYS A 85 -17.56 -41.77 45.70
C LYS A 85 -17.45 -41.21 47.12
N ASN A 86 -16.24 -40.87 47.58
CA ASN A 86 -15.94 -40.55 48.98
C ASN A 86 -15.61 -39.07 49.20
N GLU A 87 -15.36 -38.30 48.14
CA GLU A 87 -14.96 -36.89 48.22
C GLU A 87 -15.52 -36.07 47.05
N ALA A 88 -15.88 -34.81 47.34
CA ALA A 88 -16.35 -33.86 46.34
C ALA A 88 -15.21 -33.40 45.40
N ASN A 89 -15.57 -32.69 44.32
CA ASN A 89 -14.57 -32.05 43.45
C ASN A 89 -13.76 -31.01 44.26
N ILE A 90 -12.44 -31.00 44.06
CA ILE A 90 -11.52 -30.05 44.70
C ILE A 90 -10.93 -29.13 43.63
N SER A 91 -11.23 -27.84 43.68
CA SER A 91 -10.73 -26.83 42.73
C SER A 91 -9.93 -25.71 43.39
N SER A 92 -9.69 -25.80 44.70
CA SER A 92 -8.96 -24.80 45.48
C SER A 92 -7.50 -25.21 45.64
N TRP A 93 -6.59 -24.30 45.30
CA TRP A 93 -5.14 -24.55 45.29
C TRP A 93 -4.38 -23.44 46.02
N ASN A 94 -3.48 -23.82 46.92
CA ASN A 94 -2.50 -22.94 47.53
C ASN A 94 -1.28 -22.82 46.61
N LYS A 95 -0.73 -21.61 46.48
CA LYS A 95 0.42 -21.32 45.62
C LYS A 95 1.67 -21.15 46.47
N THR A 96 2.71 -21.93 46.20
CA THR A 96 4.04 -21.76 46.80
C THR A 96 5.11 -21.78 45.72
N GLN A 97 6.34 -21.41 46.07
CA GLN A 97 7.48 -21.40 45.14
C GLN A 97 8.49 -22.49 45.54
N THR A 98 8.95 -23.27 44.58
CA THR A 98 10.02 -24.27 44.79
C THR A 98 11.40 -23.60 44.80
N GLU A 99 12.42 -24.31 45.29
CA GLU A 99 13.82 -23.84 45.30
C GLU A 99 14.35 -23.50 43.90
N LYS A 100 13.82 -24.17 42.86
CA LYS A 100 14.16 -23.91 41.46
C LYS A 100 13.45 -22.69 40.88
N GLY A 101 12.59 -22.04 41.66
CA GLY A 101 11.79 -20.91 41.19
C GLY A 101 10.62 -21.33 40.29
N PHE A 102 10.07 -22.54 40.47
CA PHE A 102 8.80 -22.94 39.87
C PHE A 102 7.64 -22.82 40.85
N THR A 103 6.41 -22.65 40.36
CA THR A 103 5.22 -22.53 41.19
C THR A 103 4.63 -23.90 41.47
N LEU A 104 4.42 -24.21 42.74
CA LEU A 104 3.72 -25.39 43.19
C LEU A 104 2.28 -25.02 43.54
N LEU A 105 1.31 -25.71 42.94
CA LEU A 105 -0.10 -25.61 43.30
C LEU A 105 -0.46 -26.82 44.15
N THR A 106 -0.86 -26.59 45.41
CA THR A 106 -1.18 -27.66 46.37
C THR A 106 -2.65 -27.61 46.79
N ALA A 107 -3.37 -28.68 46.57
CA ALA A 107 -4.74 -28.89 47.02
C ALA A 107 -4.77 -29.73 48.29
N SER A 108 -5.61 -29.34 49.26
CA SER A 108 -5.87 -30.12 50.47
C SER A 108 -6.84 -31.26 50.16
N VAL A 109 -6.50 -32.49 50.58
CA VAL A 109 -7.27 -33.70 50.28
C VAL A 109 -7.64 -34.47 51.55
N ASN A 110 -8.91 -34.86 51.69
CA ASN A 110 -9.39 -35.55 52.89
C ASN A 110 -9.29 -37.07 52.81
N VAL A 111 -9.30 -37.65 51.61
CA VAL A 111 -9.31 -39.10 51.38
C VAL A 111 -8.13 -39.51 50.51
N ASP A 112 -7.32 -40.45 51.01
CA ASP A 112 -6.24 -41.11 50.25
C ASP A 112 -6.82 -42.16 49.31
N GLU A 113 -7.16 -41.72 48.09
CA GLU A 113 -7.72 -42.54 47.03
C GLU A 113 -7.27 -42.01 45.66
N SER A 114 -7.39 -42.85 44.62
CA SER A 114 -7.19 -42.43 43.23
C SER A 114 -8.17 -41.33 42.83
N LYS A 115 -7.69 -40.30 42.14
CA LYS A 115 -8.48 -39.21 41.60
C LYS A 115 -8.13 -38.96 40.13
N THR A 116 -8.93 -38.14 39.45
CA THR A 116 -8.65 -37.63 38.10
C THR A 116 -8.28 -36.16 38.21
N LEU A 117 -7.10 -35.76 37.74
CA LEU A 117 -6.72 -34.36 37.59
C LEU A 117 -7.29 -33.83 36.27
N ASN A 118 -8.09 -32.77 36.33
CA ASN A 118 -8.61 -32.09 35.16
C ASN A 118 -7.97 -30.71 35.02
N ARG A 119 -7.49 -30.40 33.81
CA ARG A 119 -7.02 -29.07 33.41
C ARG A 119 -7.98 -28.48 32.39
N GLU A 120 -8.62 -27.36 32.74
CA GLU A 120 -9.52 -26.61 31.87
C GLU A 120 -8.99 -25.19 31.61
N PHE A 121 -9.46 -24.54 30.53
CA PHE A 121 -9.12 -23.13 30.27
C PHE A 121 -9.76 -22.17 31.27
N PHE A 122 -10.99 -22.46 31.67
CA PHE A 122 -11.73 -21.82 32.76
C PHE A 122 -12.76 -22.82 33.30
N ILE A 123 -13.33 -22.52 34.47
CA ILE A 123 -14.25 -23.44 35.15
C ILE A 123 -15.43 -23.77 34.23
N SER A 124 -15.67 -25.07 34.02
CA SER A 124 -16.79 -25.57 33.20
C SER A 124 -16.72 -25.16 31.73
N SER A 125 -15.51 -25.02 31.19
CA SER A 125 -15.29 -24.76 29.76
C SER A 125 -15.76 -25.91 28.85
N GLY A 126 -15.79 -27.13 29.40
CA GLY A 126 -16.13 -28.35 28.65
C GLY A 126 -14.98 -28.85 27.76
N SER A 127 -13.80 -28.25 27.87
CA SER A 127 -12.57 -28.62 27.17
C SER A 127 -11.50 -28.91 28.21
N ALA A 128 -11.49 -30.15 28.72
CA ALA A 128 -10.61 -30.58 29.80
C ALA A 128 -9.58 -31.59 29.29
N SER A 129 -8.31 -31.40 29.65
CA SER A 129 -7.33 -32.49 29.64
C SER A 129 -7.41 -33.22 30.98
N SER A 130 -7.67 -34.53 30.93
CA SER A 130 -7.86 -35.37 32.12
C SER A 130 -6.70 -36.34 32.29
N PHE A 131 -6.21 -36.47 33.51
CA PHE A 131 -5.15 -37.40 33.90
C PHE A 131 -5.67 -38.28 35.03
N ASP A 132 -5.87 -39.55 34.74
CA ASP A 132 -6.41 -40.52 35.69
C ASP A 132 -5.34 -41.07 36.64
N ASP A 133 -5.82 -41.70 37.72
CA ASP A 133 -5.02 -42.40 38.72
C ASP A 133 -3.97 -41.55 39.46
N VAL A 134 -4.26 -40.25 39.64
CA VAL A 134 -3.43 -39.39 40.48
C VAL A 134 -3.70 -39.67 41.96
N ARG A 135 -2.65 -39.71 42.79
CA ARG A 135 -2.76 -40.08 44.21
C ARG A 135 -2.26 -38.99 45.15
N PRO A 136 -3.05 -38.62 46.19
CA PRO A 136 -2.59 -37.75 47.25
C PRO A 136 -1.42 -38.34 48.05
N VAL A 137 -0.66 -37.47 48.71
CA VAL A 137 0.42 -37.84 49.64
C VAL A 137 0.11 -37.29 51.03
N LYS A 138 0.81 -37.76 52.06
CA LYS A 138 0.66 -37.19 53.41
C LYS A 138 1.01 -35.70 53.41
N GLN A 139 0.23 -34.90 54.13
CA GLN A 139 0.41 -33.46 54.21
C GLN A 139 1.84 -33.07 54.64
N GLY A 140 2.40 -32.03 54.01
CA GLY A 140 3.73 -31.48 54.32
C GLY A 140 4.90 -32.15 53.57
N LEU A 141 4.63 -33.08 52.66
CA LEU A 141 5.67 -33.68 51.80
C LEU A 141 6.00 -32.81 50.59
N GLY A 142 5.06 -32.00 50.10
CA GLY A 142 5.24 -31.10 48.97
C GLY A 142 5.61 -31.80 47.65
N SER A 143 5.45 -33.12 47.57
CA SER A 143 5.81 -33.90 46.39
C SER A 143 4.74 -33.76 45.30
N HIS A 144 5.19 -33.57 44.07
CA HIS A 144 4.35 -33.55 42.88
C HIS A 144 4.77 -34.65 41.91
N THR A 145 3.82 -35.15 41.14
CA THR A 145 4.02 -36.14 40.07
C THR A 145 3.75 -35.55 38.69
N GLU A 146 2.93 -34.50 38.64
CA GLU A 146 2.53 -33.79 37.42
C GLU A 146 3.20 -32.42 37.37
N SER A 147 3.77 -32.10 36.21
CA SER A 147 4.39 -30.82 35.94
C SER A 147 3.95 -30.29 34.57
N PHE A 148 3.78 -28.97 34.46
CA PHE A 148 3.38 -28.28 33.23
C PHE A 148 4.32 -27.12 32.91
N ILE A 149 4.43 -26.74 31.63
CA ILE A 149 5.32 -25.66 31.19
C ILE A 149 4.62 -24.74 30.17
N PRO A 150 4.56 -23.42 30.42
CA PRO A 150 4.04 -22.49 29.43
C PRO A 150 5.08 -22.22 28.34
N VAL A 151 4.64 -22.21 27.10
CA VAL A 151 5.45 -21.87 25.92
C VAL A 151 4.75 -20.84 25.05
N LYS A 152 5.53 -20.09 24.27
CA LYS A 152 5.02 -19.22 23.22
C LYS A 152 5.42 -19.76 21.85
N PRO A 153 4.47 -20.22 21.02
CA PRO A 153 4.78 -20.63 19.65
C PRO A 153 5.20 -19.43 18.79
N ALA A 154 6.19 -19.63 17.92
CA ALA A 154 6.70 -18.66 16.98
C ALA A 154 7.04 -19.33 15.64
N VAL A 155 6.96 -18.58 14.55
CA VAL A 155 7.38 -19.05 13.22
C VAL A 155 8.64 -18.31 12.78
N GLN A 156 9.50 -19.00 12.05
CA GLN A 156 10.71 -18.41 11.48
C GLN A 156 10.44 -17.81 10.11
N VAL A 157 10.79 -16.53 9.93
CA VAL A 157 10.78 -15.81 8.65
C VAL A 157 12.17 -15.25 8.39
N GLY A 158 12.84 -15.76 7.37
CA GLY A 158 14.26 -15.48 7.15
C GLY A 158 15.09 -15.93 8.36
N GLU A 159 15.82 -14.98 8.96
CA GLU A 159 16.62 -15.19 10.16
C GLU A 159 15.87 -14.83 11.45
N CYS A 160 14.66 -14.29 11.41
CA CYS A 160 13.94 -13.82 12.60
C CYS A 160 12.84 -14.80 13.03
N LEU A 161 12.57 -14.85 14.34
CA LEU A 161 11.30 -15.40 14.85
C LEU A 161 10.25 -14.30 14.93
N GLY A 162 9.01 -14.68 14.70
CA GLY A 162 7.87 -13.81 14.87
C GLY A 162 6.58 -14.54 15.20
N TRP A 163 5.55 -13.75 15.47
CA TRP A 163 4.23 -14.20 15.87
C TRP A 163 3.31 -14.17 14.65
N PRO A 164 2.84 -15.31 14.14
CA PRO A 164 1.83 -15.29 13.08
C PRO A 164 0.55 -14.64 13.61
N THR A 165 -0.12 -13.85 12.78
CA THR A 165 -1.38 -13.16 13.13
C THR A 165 -2.59 -13.84 12.52
N GLU A 166 -2.37 -14.75 11.56
CA GLU A 166 -3.42 -15.49 10.86
C GLU A 166 -3.09 -16.98 10.81
N GLY A 167 -4.15 -17.80 10.75
CA GLY A 167 -4.07 -19.26 10.72
C GLY A 167 -4.38 -19.93 12.04
N TYR A 168 -3.89 -21.15 12.19
CA TYR A 168 -4.24 -22.05 13.29
C TYR A 168 -3.01 -22.78 13.84
N PHE A 169 -2.98 -22.98 15.16
CA PHE A 169 -2.10 -23.94 15.79
C PHE A 169 -2.89 -25.19 16.19
N TYR A 170 -2.28 -26.36 16.03
CA TYR A 170 -2.82 -27.64 16.45
C TYR A 170 -1.84 -28.32 17.41
N HIS A 171 -2.32 -28.74 18.57
CA HIS A 171 -1.50 -29.43 19.58
C HIS A 171 -1.89 -30.89 19.68
N PHE A 172 -0.96 -31.77 19.34
CA PHE A 172 -1.13 -33.22 19.44
C PHE A 172 -0.30 -33.77 20.61
N VAL A 173 -0.88 -34.71 21.35
CA VAL A 173 -0.20 -35.49 22.40
C VAL A 173 -0.46 -36.96 22.10
N ASP A 174 0.61 -37.75 22.01
CA ASP A 174 0.56 -39.16 21.61
C ASP A 174 -0.25 -39.37 20.30
N ASP A 175 0.00 -38.48 19.33
CA ASP A 175 -0.65 -38.42 18.00
C ASP A 175 -2.15 -38.09 18.00
N VAL A 176 -2.74 -37.77 19.16
CA VAL A 176 -4.14 -37.37 19.29
C VAL A 176 -4.25 -35.85 19.38
N LEU A 177 -5.16 -35.26 18.60
CA LEU A 177 -5.42 -33.82 18.65
C LEU A 177 -6.05 -33.46 20.00
N THR A 178 -5.36 -32.61 20.76
CA THR A 178 -5.87 -32.15 22.07
C THR A 178 -6.60 -30.82 21.96
N HIS A 179 -6.07 -29.88 21.18
CA HIS A 179 -6.65 -28.54 21.03
C HIS A 179 -6.28 -27.93 19.67
N GLU A 180 -7.21 -27.13 19.14
CA GLU A 180 -7.00 -26.22 18.03
C GLU A 180 -7.09 -24.76 18.54
N TYR A 181 -6.15 -23.94 18.11
CA TYR A 181 -6.03 -22.54 18.48
C TYR A 181 -6.13 -21.66 17.24
N LYS A 182 -7.19 -20.86 17.14
CA LYS A 182 -7.43 -19.94 16.03
C LYS A 182 -6.78 -18.59 16.30
N LEU A 183 -5.89 -18.15 15.40
CA LEU A 183 -5.30 -16.81 15.46
C LEU A 183 -6.34 -15.74 15.11
N MET A 184 -6.20 -14.56 15.72
CA MET A 184 -7.23 -13.53 15.67
C MET A 184 -7.35 -12.76 14.35
N GLY A 185 -6.30 -12.71 13.52
CA GLY A 185 -6.24 -11.84 12.34
C GLY A 185 -5.96 -10.38 12.66
N GLU A 186 -6.00 -9.52 11.64
CA GLU A 186 -5.88 -8.05 11.76
C GLU A 186 -4.60 -7.59 12.51
N GLY A 187 -3.47 -8.25 12.28
CA GLY A 187 -2.23 -7.92 12.97
C GLY A 187 -2.20 -8.29 14.47
N LYS A 188 -3.18 -9.05 14.97
CA LYS A 188 -3.20 -9.57 16.35
C LYS A 188 -2.69 -11.00 16.37
N TRP A 189 -1.67 -11.25 17.17
CA TRP A 189 -1.02 -12.58 17.28
C TRP A 189 -1.56 -13.45 18.42
N ALA A 190 -2.50 -12.93 19.22
CA ALA A 190 -3.21 -13.74 20.20
C ALA A 190 -4.11 -14.75 19.49
N PHE A 191 -4.47 -15.83 20.20
CA PHE A 191 -5.33 -16.88 19.67
C PHE A 191 -6.48 -17.21 20.64
N GLN A 192 -7.53 -17.79 20.10
CA GLN A 192 -8.69 -18.29 20.82
C GLN A 192 -8.80 -19.81 20.63
N VAL A 193 -9.39 -20.50 21.60
CA VAL A 193 -9.51 -21.96 21.58
C VAL A 193 -10.85 -22.34 20.96
N THR A 194 -10.86 -23.28 20.02
CA THR A 194 -12.10 -23.82 19.44
C THR A 194 -12.61 -25.03 20.23
N ARG A 195 -13.90 -25.37 20.11
CA ARG A 195 -14.52 -26.58 20.71
C ARG A 195 -14.18 -27.86 19.93
N THR A 196 -13.01 -27.89 19.32
CA THR A 196 -12.52 -29.01 18.53
C THR A 196 -12.27 -30.23 19.42
N THR A 197 -12.50 -31.41 18.85
CA THR A 197 -12.27 -32.72 19.50
C THR A 197 -11.23 -33.52 18.72
N GLU A 198 -10.83 -34.68 19.24
CA GLU A 198 -9.87 -35.59 18.60
C GLU A 198 -10.20 -35.97 17.14
N VAL A 199 -11.48 -35.95 16.75
CA VAL A 199 -11.95 -36.38 15.43
C VAL A 199 -12.75 -35.32 14.68
N ASN A 200 -13.02 -34.15 15.26
CA ASN A 200 -13.89 -33.14 14.64
C ASN A 200 -13.40 -31.72 14.89
N LEU A 201 -13.22 -30.96 13.80
CA LEU A 201 -12.84 -29.55 13.80
C LEU A 201 -14.08 -28.65 13.73
N THR A 202 -14.10 -27.55 14.48
CA THR A 202 -15.21 -26.57 14.49
C THR A 202 -14.69 -25.14 14.55
N ASP A 203 -15.48 -24.17 14.10
CA ASP A 203 -15.19 -22.74 14.30
C ASP A 203 -15.80 -22.19 15.59
N GLU A 204 -16.60 -23.00 16.30
CA GLU A 204 -17.17 -22.60 17.58
C GLU A 204 -16.07 -22.43 18.62
N LEU A 205 -16.03 -21.26 19.26
CA LEU A 205 -15.04 -20.95 20.29
C LEU A 205 -15.47 -21.49 21.65
N VAL A 206 -14.50 -21.96 22.45
CA VAL A 206 -14.73 -22.27 23.87
C VAL A 206 -15.17 -21.00 24.62
N SER A 207 -14.52 -19.87 24.33
CA SER A 207 -14.93 -18.52 24.74
C SER A 207 -14.25 -17.45 23.87
N VAL A 208 -14.66 -16.19 24.02
CA VAL A 208 -13.99 -15.04 23.38
C VAL A 208 -12.64 -14.68 24.02
N HIS A 209 -12.25 -15.39 25.10
CA HIS A 209 -11.01 -15.10 25.83
C HIS A 209 -9.78 -15.35 24.96
N GLN A 210 -8.79 -14.48 25.09
CA GLN A 210 -7.60 -14.47 24.23
C GLN A 210 -6.39 -15.01 24.99
N TYR A 211 -5.68 -15.93 24.36
CA TYR A 211 -4.49 -16.57 24.89
C TYR A 211 -3.26 -16.19 24.07
N SER A 212 -2.11 -16.21 24.74
CA SER A 212 -0.81 -15.84 24.18
C SER A 212 0.23 -16.96 24.30
N PHE A 213 -0.08 -17.97 25.10
CA PHE A 213 0.81 -19.04 25.53
C PHE A 213 0.03 -20.36 25.54
N ILE A 214 0.73 -21.46 25.23
CA ILE A 214 0.21 -22.81 25.32
C ILE A 214 0.82 -23.45 26.56
N LEU A 215 0.00 -24.06 27.41
CA LEU A 215 0.47 -24.80 28.57
C LEU A 215 0.65 -26.27 28.18
N LEU A 216 1.89 -26.73 28.11
CA LEU A 216 2.22 -28.10 27.74
C LEU A 216 2.31 -29.01 28.98
N PRO A 217 1.85 -30.27 28.92
CA PRO A 217 2.21 -31.28 29.91
C PRO A 217 3.71 -31.58 29.80
N TRP A 218 4.43 -31.48 30.92
CA TRP A 218 5.86 -31.80 30.99
C TRP A 218 6.08 -33.20 31.56
N LYS A 219 5.59 -33.44 32.77
CA LYS A 219 5.66 -34.75 33.43
C LYS A 219 4.27 -35.15 33.87
N ILE A 220 3.91 -36.40 33.63
CA ILE A 220 2.70 -37.03 34.13
C ILE A 220 3.12 -38.34 34.79
N ASN A 221 2.70 -38.58 36.03
CA ASN A 221 3.17 -39.71 36.83
C ASN A 221 4.71 -39.80 36.91
N ASN A 222 5.40 -38.66 37.03
CA ASN A 222 6.86 -38.49 36.95
C ASN A 222 7.53 -38.89 35.62
N ALA A 223 6.77 -39.38 34.64
CA ALA A 223 7.27 -39.69 33.30
C ALA A 223 7.21 -38.44 32.41
N VAL A 224 8.30 -38.17 31.69
CA VAL A 224 8.34 -37.05 30.73
C VAL A 224 7.45 -37.37 29.53
N VAL A 225 6.56 -36.45 29.18
CA VAL A 225 5.67 -36.60 28.01
C VAL A 225 6.46 -36.24 26.75
N THR A 226 6.99 -37.25 26.07
CA THR A 226 7.96 -37.07 24.98
C THR A 226 7.36 -36.93 23.59
N ARG A 227 6.16 -37.50 23.33
CA ARG A 227 5.53 -37.45 22.01
C ARG A 227 4.44 -36.37 21.97
N GLN A 228 4.86 -35.14 21.69
CA GLN A 228 3.97 -34.01 21.52
C GLN A 228 4.35 -33.25 20.26
N HIS A 229 3.36 -32.79 19.49
CA HIS A 229 3.58 -32.00 18.28
C HIS A 229 2.80 -30.69 18.32
N LEU A 230 3.44 -29.62 17.82
CA LEU A 230 2.75 -28.39 17.46
C LEU A 230 2.83 -28.20 15.95
N LEU A 231 1.68 -28.04 15.31
CA LEU A 231 1.55 -27.75 13.88
C LEU A 231 0.99 -26.35 13.70
N TYR A 232 1.57 -25.59 12.76
CA TYR A 232 1.01 -24.33 12.28
C TYR A 232 0.56 -24.48 10.84
N LEU A 233 -0.66 -24.04 10.56
CA LEU A 233 -1.18 -23.93 9.20
C LEU A 233 -1.79 -22.54 9.00
N SER A 234 -1.47 -21.91 7.87
CA SER A 234 -2.09 -20.65 7.45
C SER A 234 -3.57 -20.86 7.08
N PRO A 235 -3.94 -21.82 6.21
CA PRO A 235 -5.33 -22.24 6.08
C PRO A 235 -5.75 -23.15 7.23
N LYS A 236 -7.04 -23.14 7.56
CA LYS A 236 -7.60 -24.12 8.51
C LYS A 236 -7.51 -25.52 7.92
N MET A 237 -7.13 -26.49 8.74
CA MET A 237 -7.22 -27.91 8.40
C MET A 237 -8.69 -28.31 8.23
N THR A 238 -8.97 -29.20 7.28
CA THR A 238 -10.28 -29.82 7.10
C THR A 238 -10.42 -31.08 7.94
N THR A 239 -11.64 -31.47 8.30
CA THR A 239 -11.87 -32.72 9.05
C THR A 239 -11.35 -33.95 8.30
N GLN A 240 -11.44 -33.96 6.97
CA GLN A 240 -10.90 -35.04 6.14
C GLN A 240 -9.36 -35.09 6.19
N GLU A 241 -8.69 -33.94 6.23
CA GLU A 241 -7.23 -33.92 6.43
C GLU A 241 -6.85 -34.46 7.80
N LEU A 242 -7.58 -34.08 8.86
CA LEU A 242 -7.37 -34.59 10.22
C LEU A 242 -7.50 -36.12 10.30
N GLU A 243 -8.54 -36.70 9.69
CA GLU A 243 -8.75 -38.15 9.65
C GLU A 243 -7.62 -38.92 8.94
N ASN A 244 -6.91 -38.27 8.01
CA ASN A 244 -5.81 -38.86 7.26
C ASN A 244 -4.44 -38.64 7.92
N ILE A 245 -4.37 -37.94 9.06
CA ILE A 245 -3.12 -37.73 9.77
C ILE A 245 -2.59 -39.07 10.31
N THR A 246 -1.32 -39.34 10.02
CA THR A 246 -0.59 -40.48 10.57
C THR A 246 0.58 -39.99 11.41
N SER A 247 1.12 -40.84 12.30
CA SER A 247 2.33 -40.55 13.08
C SER A 247 3.50 -40.09 12.19
N ALA A 248 3.70 -40.73 11.04
CA ALA A 248 4.75 -40.36 10.08
C ALA A 248 4.51 -38.99 9.45
N TRP A 249 3.24 -38.66 9.14
CA TRP A 249 2.88 -37.35 8.60
C TRP A 249 3.12 -36.24 9.63
N LEU A 250 2.79 -36.47 10.91
CA LEU A 250 3.07 -35.52 12.00
C LEU A 250 4.57 -35.30 12.17
N ASP A 251 5.37 -36.36 12.17
CA ASP A 251 6.82 -36.28 12.32
C ASP A 251 7.48 -35.47 11.16
N GLU A 252 6.86 -35.45 9.97
CA GLU A 252 7.34 -34.70 8.80
C GLU A 252 6.82 -33.24 8.75
N ASN A 253 5.56 -33.00 9.12
CA ASN A 253 4.87 -31.73 8.87
C ASN A 253 4.67 -30.87 10.12
N ALA A 254 4.74 -31.46 11.32
CA ALA A 254 4.58 -30.78 12.59
C ALA A 254 5.90 -30.71 13.38
N CYS A 255 5.99 -29.79 14.32
CA CYS A 255 7.15 -29.66 15.19
C CYS A 255 7.04 -30.64 16.36
N LEU A 256 7.82 -31.73 16.35
CA LEU A 256 8.02 -32.58 17.51
C LEU A 256 8.71 -31.80 18.64
N LEU A 257 8.11 -31.81 19.83
CA LEU A 257 8.57 -31.00 20.96
C LEU A 257 9.67 -31.69 21.77
N ASP A 258 10.84 -31.05 21.88
CA ASP A 258 11.87 -31.44 22.85
C ASP A 258 11.59 -30.77 24.21
N VAL A 259 10.76 -31.43 25.03
CA VAL A 259 10.33 -30.89 26.32
C VAL A 259 11.52 -30.63 27.27
N ASN A 260 12.60 -31.40 27.18
CA ASN A 260 13.79 -31.15 27.98
C ASN A 260 14.51 -29.87 27.54
N ALA A 261 14.60 -29.62 26.24
CA ALA A 261 15.11 -28.35 25.72
C ALA A 261 14.22 -27.16 26.12
N ILE A 262 12.89 -27.33 26.12
CA ILE A 262 11.94 -26.29 26.55
C ILE A 262 12.19 -25.89 28.01
N VAL A 263 12.35 -26.87 28.91
CA VAL A 263 12.63 -26.60 30.33
C VAL A 263 13.99 -25.93 30.48
N LYS A 264 15.02 -26.43 29.78
CA LYS A 264 16.38 -25.88 29.82
C LYS A 264 16.44 -24.42 29.34
N ALA A 265 15.60 -24.04 28.37
CA ALA A 265 15.54 -22.68 27.86
C ALA A 265 15.18 -21.64 28.95
N LYS A 266 14.49 -22.05 30.03
CA LYS A 266 14.17 -21.14 31.14
C LYS A 266 15.38 -20.72 31.97
N ASP A 267 16.43 -21.52 31.93
CA ASP A 267 17.70 -21.28 32.63
C ASP A 267 18.76 -20.63 31.74
N GLU A 268 18.40 -20.30 30.48
CA GLU A 268 19.31 -19.60 29.58
C GLU A 268 19.72 -18.24 30.14
N GLN A 269 21.03 -18.00 30.16
CA GLN A 269 21.56 -16.68 30.49
C GLN A 269 21.30 -15.72 29.32
N LYS A 270 20.89 -14.49 29.68
CA LYS A 270 20.71 -13.42 28.72
C LYS A 270 22.06 -13.11 28.05
N LEU A 271 22.10 -13.15 26.72
CA LEU A 271 23.30 -12.82 25.94
C LEU A 271 23.62 -11.32 26.03
N THR A 272 24.91 -10.99 26.08
CA THR A 272 25.41 -9.61 26.01
C THR A 272 25.23 -9.08 24.60
N ARG A 273 24.60 -7.92 24.45
CA ARG A 273 24.37 -7.25 23.15
C ARG A 273 25.49 -6.25 22.89
N GLU A 274 25.94 -6.14 21.63
CA GLU A 274 26.96 -5.15 21.26
C GLU A 274 26.42 -3.72 21.46
N PRO A 275 27.22 -2.79 22.01
CA PRO A 275 26.80 -1.41 22.22
C PRO A 275 26.60 -0.66 20.89
N LYS A 276 25.64 0.28 20.88
CA LYS A 276 25.41 1.20 19.75
C LYS A 276 26.66 2.07 19.51
N ASN A 277 27.15 2.11 18.27
CA ASN A 277 28.07 3.15 17.81
C ASN A 277 27.26 4.40 17.43
N GLU A 278 27.49 5.53 18.10
CA GLU A 278 26.71 6.77 17.92
C GLU A 278 27.04 7.57 16.64
N ASN A 279 27.96 7.10 15.78
CA ASN A 279 28.50 7.89 14.65
C ASN A 279 28.28 7.28 13.24
N GLN A 280 27.19 6.56 12.98
CA GLN A 280 26.87 6.10 11.61
C GLN A 280 25.46 6.51 11.18
N THR A 281 25.41 7.14 10.01
CA THR A 281 24.21 7.62 9.31
C THR A 281 23.30 6.48 8.85
N THR A 282 22.00 6.74 8.90
CA THR A 282 20.86 5.83 8.72
C THR A 282 20.68 5.30 7.30
N THR A 283 21.50 4.36 6.84
CA THR A 283 21.19 3.59 5.62
C THR A 283 21.75 2.17 5.53
N GLU A 284 22.48 1.68 6.55
CA GLU A 284 22.91 0.28 6.60
C GLU A 284 22.31 -0.43 7.83
N GLN A 285 21.73 -1.62 7.61
CA GLN A 285 21.26 -2.53 8.65
C GLN A 285 22.44 -3.00 9.50
N GLN A 286 22.88 -2.22 10.49
CA GLN A 286 23.80 -2.69 11.52
C GLN A 286 23.25 -2.42 12.92
N GLY A 287 22.98 -3.53 13.61
CA GLY A 287 22.43 -3.60 14.96
C GLY A 287 21.38 -4.69 15.22
N SER A 288 20.99 -5.48 14.20
CA SER A 288 19.76 -6.31 14.27
C SER A 288 19.78 -7.65 13.52
N LEU A 289 20.79 -8.50 13.72
CA LEU A 289 20.59 -9.95 13.55
C LEU A 289 19.90 -10.51 14.82
N PRO A 290 19.09 -11.58 14.73
CA PRO A 290 18.30 -12.05 15.86
C PRO A 290 19.23 -12.35 17.05
N PRO A 291 18.84 -12.02 18.29
CA PRO A 291 19.49 -12.66 19.43
C PRO A 291 19.39 -14.19 19.26
N GLN A 292 20.46 -14.89 19.63
CA GLN A 292 20.72 -16.32 19.39
C GLN A 292 20.30 -16.86 18.00
N LYS A 293 21.28 -17.18 17.15
CA LYS A 293 21.04 -17.70 15.79
C LYS A 293 20.09 -18.91 15.78
N ILE A 294 19.10 -18.85 14.88
CA ILE A 294 18.15 -19.94 14.64
C ILE A 294 18.81 -20.97 13.71
N GLN A 295 18.92 -22.19 14.19
CA GLN A 295 19.59 -23.32 13.52
C GLN A 295 18.60 -24.29 12.89
N LYS A 296 17.43 -24.48 13.50
CA LYS A 296 16.43 -25.46 13.04
C LYS A 296 15.01 -25.16 13.57
N VAL A 297 14.02 -25.78 12.92
CA VAL A 297 12.67 -25.95 13.47
C VAL A 297 12.76 -26.84 14.72
N GLY A 298 11.91 -26.57 15.70
CA GLY A 298 11.93 -27.17 17.04
C GLY A 298 12.96 -26.58 18.00
N GLN A 299 13.76 -25.60 17.55
CA GLN A 299 14.64 -24.87 18.47
C GLN A 299 13.81 -24.03 19.45
N VAL A 300 14.22 -24.08 20.71
CA VAL A 300 13.65 -23.27 21.80
C VAL A 300 14.69 -22.26 22.25
N ILE A 301 14.27 -21.03 22.46
CA ILE A 301 15.13 -19.94 22.90
C ILE A 301 14.34 -19.13 23.94
N SER A 302 14.98 -18.68 25.02
CA SER A 302 14.34 -17.77 25.96
C SER A 302 14.01 -16.43 25.29
N PHE A 303 12.89 -15.82 25.67
CA PHE A 303 12.49 -14.53 25.08
C PHE A 303 13.59 -13.45 25.18
N ALA A 304 14.36 -13.45 26.28
CA ALA A 304 15.54 -12.59 26.48
C ALA A 304 16.53 -12.62 25.29
N ASN A 305 16.62 -13.78 24.65
CA ASN A 305 17.49 -14.09 23.55
C ASN A 305 16.73 -14.27 22.22
N VAL A 306 15.47 -13.82 22.09
CA VAL A 306 14.70 -13.87 20.82
C VAL A 306 14.39 -12.49 20.26
N TYR A 307 14.10 -11.49 21.10
CA TYR A 307 13.62 -10.21 20.58
C TYR A 307 14.70 -9.30 19.98
N ILE A 308 14.33 -8.60 18.90
CA ILE A 308 15.08 -7.46 18.37
C ILE A 308 14.62 -6.15 19.01
N GLU A 309 15.52 -5.17 19.14
CA GLU A 309 15.21 -3.87 19.73
C GLU A 309 14.64 -2.86 18.74
N GLN A 310 15.08 -2.92 17.49
CA GLN A 310 14.65 -2.05 16.40
C GLN A 310 14.58 -2.88 15.11
N GLY A 311 13.58 -2.61 14.27
CA GLY A 311 13.38 -3.34 13.02
C GLY A 311 11.94 -3.21 12.52
N LYS A 312 11.70 -3.71 11.31
CA LYS A 312 10.36 -3.76 10.72
C LYS A 312 9.44 -4.60 11.61
N ARG A 313 8.34 -4.00 12.08
CA ARG A 313 7.36 -4.67 12.95
C ARG A 313 6.69 -5.86 12.26
N GLU A 314 6.39 -5.74 10.97
CA GLU A 314 5.76 -6.79 10.19
C GLU A 314 6.78 -7.51 9.31
N LEU A 315 6.94 -8.80 9.57
CA LEU A 315 7.63 -9.76 8.72
C LEU A 315 6.68 -10.28 7.62
N MET A 316 7.21 -11.10 6.71
CA MET A 316 6.42 -11.70 5.63
C MET A 316 5.36 -12.68 6.16
N ASN A 317 4.34 -12.95 5.34
CA ASN A 317 3.29 -13.95 5.59
C ASN A 317 2.42 -13.67 6.83
N GLY A 318 2.10 -12.40 7.11
CA GLY A 318 1.25 -12.04 8.27
C GLY A 318 1.90 -12.38 9.61
N VAL A 319 3.21 -12.19 9.71
CA VAL A 319 3.98 -12.49 10.92
C VAL A 319 4.51 -11.19 11.50
N ILE A 320 4.32 -10.96 12.79
CA ILE A 320 4.89 -9.80 13.50
C ILE A 320 6.23 -10.20 14.10
N ALA A 321 7.27 -9.39 13.88
CA ALA A 321 8.59 -9.64 14.45
C ALA A 321 8.52 -9.75 15.98
N ALA A 322 9.31 -10.65 16.57
CA ALA A 322 9.50 -10.67 18.00
C ALA A 322 10.28 -9.42 18.44
N LEU A 323 9.56 -8.34 18.79
CA LEU A 323 10.13 -7.10 19.29
C LEU A 323 10.24 -7.14 20.82
N LYS A 324 11.11 -6.30 21.39
CA LYS A 324 11.25 -6.15 22.83
C LYS A 324 9.90 -5.78 23.45
N ASP A 325 9.43 -6.60 24.39
CA ASP A 325 8.18 -6.38 25.10
C ASP A 325 8.41 -6.63 26.60
N ASN A 326 8.11 -5.64 27.44
CA ASN A 326 8.26 -5.76 28.89
C ASN A 326 7.11 -6.57 29.53
N ALA A 327 6.00 -6.76 28.82
CA ALA A 327 4.88 -7.58 29.29
C ALA A 327 5.17 -9.09 29.17
N LEU A 328 6.09 -9.50 28.29
CA LEU A 328 6.50 -10.89 28.15
C LEU A 328 7.63 -11.24 29.14
N PRO A 329 7.45 -12.26 29.99
CA PRO A 329 8.51 -12.69 30.89
C PRO A 329 9.77 -13.12 30.12
N GLN A 330 10.94 -12.63 30.55
CA GLN A 330 12.20 -12.81 29.81
C GLN A 330 12.63 -14.28 29.69
N ARG A 331 12.24 -15.13 30.65
CA ARG A 331 12.52 -16.58 30.67
C ARG A 331 11.45 -17.41 29.96
N THR A 332 10.52 -16.78 29.24
CA THR A 332 9.51 -17.51 28.45
C THR A 332 10.22 -18.35 27.38
N PRO A 333 9.99 -19.67 27.29
CA PRO A 333 10.44 -20.47 26.18
C PRO A 333 9.68 -20.09 24.91
N ILE A 334 10.39 -19.58 23.91
CA ILE A 334 9.87 -19.31 22.57
C ILE A 334 10.23 -20.49 21.68
N LEU A 335 9.23 -21.11 21.08
CA LEU A 335 9.39 -22.32 20.27
C LEU A 335 9.27 -21.99 18.79
N ASN A 336 10.32 -22.26 18.01
CA ASN A 336 10.28 -22.19 16.54
C ASN A 336 9.53 -23.39 15.97
N ILE A 337 8.25 -23.27 15.67
CA ILE A 337 7.41 -24.41 15.25
C ILE A 337 7.45 -24.68 13.73
N CYS A 338 7.81 -23.70 12.92
CA CYS A 338 7.99 -23.92 11.48
C CYS A 338 8.83 -22.82 10.85
N LYS A 339 9.47 -23.14 9.73
CA LYS A 339 10.12 -22.15 8.86
C LYS A 339 9.19 -21.81 7.71
N MET A 340 8.79 -20.54 7.63
CA MET A 340 7.96 -20.06 6.54
C MET A 340 8.74 -20.15 5.23
N LYS A 341 8.08 -20.61 4.16
CA LYS A 341 8.67 -20.64 2.81
C LYS A 341 9.06 -19.21 2.41
N ALA A 342 10.21 -19.08 1.74
CA ALA A 342 10.66 -17.80 1.22
C ALA A 342 9.63 -17.26 0.21
N GLU A 343 9.30 -15.98 0.32
CA GLU A 343 8.39 -15.32 -0.61
C GLU A 343 9.00 -15.35 -2.02
N ARG A 344 8.24 -15.86 -2.99
CA ARG A 344 8.59 -15.75 -4.41
C ARG A 344 7.85 -14.54 -4.97
N THR A 345 8.54 -13.40 -4.97
CA THR A 345 8.00 -12.15 -5.48
C THR A 345 8.13 -12.08 -6.99
N LEU A 346 7.03 -11.76 -7.67
CA LEU A 346 6.98 -11.29 -9.05
C LEU A 346 6.91 -9.77 -9.02
N ARG A 347 7.78 -9.08 -9.76
CA ARG A 347 7.75 -7.61 -9.85
C ARG A 347 7.19 -7.15 -11.18
N ILE A 348 6.30 -6.17 -11.15
CA ILE A 348 5.73 -5.59 -12.37
C ILE A 348 5.79 -4.06 -12.28
N GLY A 349 6.55 -3.43 -13.18
CA GLY A 349 6.51 -1.98 -13.36
C GLY A 349 5.32 -1.58 -14.23
N VAL A 350 4.48 -0.64 -13.81
CA VAL A 350 3.33 -0.16 -14.60
C VAL A 350 3.47 1.34 -14.85
N PHE A 351 3.47 1.74 -16.12
CA PHE A 351 3.86 3.08 -16.57
C PHE A 351 2.72 3.73 -17.35
N PHE A 352 2.08 4.74 -16.77
CA PHE A 352 0.92 5.43 -17.35
C PHE A 352 1.31 6.80 -17.92
N ASP A 353 1.28 6.93 -19.25
CA ASP A 353 1.74 8.15 -19.91
C ASP A 353 0.69 9.28 -19.92
N GLY A 354 1.16 10.50 -20.18
CA GLY A 354 0.34 11.71 -20.17
C GLY A 354 -0.60 11.85 -21.37
N THR A 355 -1.62 12.68 -21.24
CA THR A 355 -2.59 12.97 -22.32
C THR A 355 -1.90 13.31 -23.65
N GLY A 356 -2.27 12.64 -24.72
CA GLY A 356 -1.67 12.84 -26.05
C GLY A 356 -0.23 12.34 -26.18
N GLN A 357 0.22 11.44 -25.30
CA GLN A 357 1.56 10.84 -25.31
C GLN A 357 1.48 9.33 -25.51
N ASN A 358 2.34 8.81 -26.38
CA ASN A 358 2.43 7.41 -26.76
C ASN A 358 3.88 7.10 -27.18
N ASN A 359 4.58 6.24 -26.42
CA ASN A 359 6.01 5.98 -26.55
C ASN A 359 6.46 5.70 -28.00
N PRO A 360 5.94 4.68 -28.72
CA PRO A 360 6.37 4.43 -30.10
C PRO A 360 6.04 5.59 -31.05
N ASN A 361 4.87 6.23 -30.91
CA ASN A 361 4.49 7.35 -31.79
C ASN A 361 5.39 8.57 -31.54
N ASP A 362 5.69 8.88 -30.28
CA ASP A 362 6.49 10.03 -29.90
C ASP A 362 7.98 9.81 -30.16
N ALA A 363 8.47 8.57 -30.06
CA ALA A 363 9.80 8.20 -30.53
C ALA A 363 9.97 8.48 -32.04
N TYR A 364 8.93 8.25 -32.83
CA TYR A 364 8.94 8.64 -34.25
C TYR A 364 8.93 10.17 -34.42
N LYS A 365 8.12 10.89 -33.62
CA LYS A 365 8.04 12.35 -33.66
C LYS A 365 9.32 13.05 -33.21
N GLU A 366 10.16 12.43 -32.38
CA GLU A 366 11.51 12.94 -32.06
C GLU A 366 12.34 13.18 -33.33
N GLN A 367 12.12 12.39 -34.38
CA GLN A 367 12.78 12.55 -35.66
C GLN A 367 11.94 13.29 -36.72
N TRP A 368 10.62 13.08 -36.76
CA TRP A 368 9.77 13.51 -37.89
C TRP A 368 8.57 14.37 -37.50
N GLY A 369 8.47 14.79 -36.25
CA GLY A 369 7.33 15.55 -35.73
C GLY A 369 7.75 16.77 -34.90
N ASN A 370 6.88 17.15 -33.96
CA ASN A 370 7.02 18.32 -33.09
C ASN A 370 6.89 17.95 -31.60
N LYS A 371 7.14 16.69 -31.25
CA LYS A 371 7.03 16.14 -29.88
C LYS A 371 8.22 15.23 -29.57
N SER A 372 8.40 14.95 -28.29
CA SER A 372 9.41 14.02 -27.77
C SER A 372 8.78 13.03 -26.80
N ARG A 373 9.47 11.93 -26.49
CA ARG A 373 9.00 11.00 -25.45
C ARG A 373 9.01 11.65 -24.06
N THR A 374 8.07 11.23 -23.22
CA THR A 374 7.97 11.63 -21.82
C THR A 374 8.97 10.92 -20.92
N ASN A 375 9.12 11.42 -19.69
CA ASN A 375 9.91 10.76 -18.66
C ASN A 375 9.33 9.40 -18.26
N VAL A 376 8.01 9.21 -18.34
CA VAL A 376 7.36 7.91 -18.09
C VAL A 376 7.80 6.88 -19.14
N ALA A 377 7.76 7.25 -20.42
CA ALA A 377 8.23 6.40 -21.51
C ALA A 377 9.72 6.06 -21.38
N ARG A 378 10.56 7.04 -21.02
CA ARG A 378 12.00 6.84 -20.82
C ARG A 378 12.31 5.92 -19.64
N LEU A 379 11.61 6.08 -18.51
CA LEU A 379 11.73 5.19 -17.36
C LEU A 379 11.23 3.77 -17.70
N PHE A 380 10.14 3.64 -18.46
CA PHE A 380 9.67 2.34 -18.94
C PHE A 380 10.73 1.61 -19.78
N ASP A 381 11.35 2.31 -20.74
CA ASP A 381 12.42 1.74 -21.56
C ASP A 381 13.59 1.24 -20.69
N ALA A 382 13.94 2.01 -19.64
CA ALA A 382 15.04 1.69 -18.71
C ALA A 382 14.66 0.71 -17.59
N TYR A 383 13.38 0.37 -17.40
CA TYR A 383 12.96 -0.55 -16.35
C TYR A 383 13.37 -1.99 -16.69
N PRO A 384 13.87 -2.78 -15.72
CA PRO A 384 14.39 -4.12 -15.97
C PRO A 384 13.28 -5.08 -16.39
N GLU A 385 13.63 -6.02 -17.27
CA GLU A 385 12.75 -7.10 -17.69
C GLU A 385 13.56 -8.40 -17.68
N VAL A 386 13.17 -9.31 -16.79
CA VAL A 386 13.84 -10.60 -16.56
C VAL A 386 12.73 -11.64 -16.46
N GLU A 387 12.70 -12.54 -17.44
CA GLU A 387 11.68 -13.58 -17.55
C GLU A 387 11.55 -14.37 -16.24
N GLY A 388 10.31 -14.55 -15.79
CA GLY A 388 9.97 -15.20 -14.52
C GLY A 388 10.10 -14.32 -13.28
N ASP A 389 10.84 -13.21 -13.34
CA ASP A 389 11.17 -12.37 -12.18
C ASP A 389 10.54 -10.97 -12.21
N THR A 390 10.78 -10.23 -13.29
CA THR A 390 10.42 -8.81 -13.40
C THR A 390 9.87 -8.53 -14.79
N TYR A 391 8.71 -7.88 -14.85
CA TYR A 391 8.04 -7.49 -16.09
C TYR A 391 7.68 -6.01 -16.05
N LYS A 392 7.26 -5.47 -17.18
CA LYS A 392 6.80 -4.09 -17.28
C LYS A 392 5.61 -3.95 -18.22
N ILE A 393 4.75 -3.01 -17.90
CA ILE A 393 3.56 -2.66 -18.69
C ILE A 393 3.61 -1.17 -18.97
N TYR A 394 3.59 -0.80 -20.24
CA TYR A 394 3.37 0.57 -20.68
C TYR A 394 1.92 0.77 -21.07
N VAL A 395 1.32 1.82 -20.53
CA VAL A 395 -0.03 2.27 -20.82
C VAL A 395 0.10 3.67 -21.43
N SER A 396 -0.12 3.75 -22.74
CA SER A 396 -0.15 5.02 -23.47
C SER A 396 -1.19 5.99 -22.89
N GLY A 397 -0.96 7.28 -23.05
CA GLY A 397 -1.85 8.30 -22.54
C GLY A 397 -3.16 8.42 -23.32
N VAL A 398 -4.17 8.95 -22.64
CA VAL A 398 -5.50 9.19 -23.22
C VAL A 398 -5.43 10.13 -24.43
N GLY A 399 -6.25 9.89 -25.45
CA GLY A 399 -6.24 10.70 -26.67
C GLY A 399 -5.22 10.26 -27.73
N THR A 400 -4.64 9.06 -27.60
CA THR A 400 -3.68 8.48 -28.56
C THR A 400 -4.14 7.14 -29.12
N VAL A 401 -3.72 6.84 -30.34
CA VAL A 401 -3.95 5.56 -31.02
C VAL A 401 -2.79 4.60 -30.75
N ASP A 402 -3.12 3.39 -30.33
CA ASP A 402 -2.14 2.33 -30.02
C ASP A 402 -1.84 1.44 -31.23
N ASP A 403 -0.72 0.71 -31.16
CA ASP A 403 -0.34 -0.33 -32.11
C ASP A 403 -0.21 0.13 -33.59
N ILE A 404 0.13 1.39 -33.83
CA ILE A 404 0.51 1.88 -35.17
C ILE A 404 1.82 1.20 -35.61
N PRO A 405 1.87 0.53 -36.78
CA PRO A 405 3.10 -0.08 -37.26
C PRO A 405 4.14 0.99 -37.67
N ILE A 406 5.29 1.02 -37.00
CA ILE A 406 6.39 1.97 -37.28
C ILE A 406 7.61 1.18 -37.73
N ALA A 407 8.16 1.54 -38.90
CA ALA A 407 9.40 0.97 -39.42
C ALA A 407 10.54 2.01 -39.32
N ALA A 408 11.68 1.59 -38.77
CA ALA A 408 12.82 2.47 -38.58
C ALA A 408 13.30 3.10 -39.90
N GLY A 409 13.47 4.43 -39.89
CA GLY A 409 13.92 5.19 -41.06
C GLY A 409 12.89 5.38 -42.17
N VAL A 410 11.63 4.96 -41.97
CA VAL A 410 10.54 5.10 -42.95
C VAL A 410 9.48 6.05 -42.41
N ARG A 411 9.02 6.98 -43.26
CA ARG A 411 7.93 7.92 -42.93
C ARG A 411 6.63 7.15 -42.69
N ASN A 412 5.89 7.53 -41.65
CA ASN A 412 4.60 6.95 -41.31
C ASN A 412 3.47 7.91 -41.67
N ALA A 413 2.65 7.54 -42.66
CA ALA A 413 1.59 8.41 -43.18
C ALA A 413 0.49 8.75 -42.16
N ILE A 414 0.22 7.86 -41.19
CA ILE A 414 -0.81 8.08 -40.16
C ILE A 414 -0.32 9.15 -39.18
N ILE A 415 0.91 8.99 -38.66
CA ILE A 415 1.50 9.95 -37.72
C ILE A 415 1.81 11.28 -38.43
N ASP A 416 2.31 11.25 -39.67
CA ASP A 416 2.57 12.45 -40.47
C ASP A 416 1.30 13.23 -40.84
N ALA A 417 0.13 12.59 -40.79
CA ALA A 417 -1.17 13.25 -40.96
C ALA A 417 -1.72 13.80 -39.63
N GLY A 418 -1.15 13.41 -38.49
CA GLY A 418 -1.66 13.73 -37.15
C GLY A 418 -2.84 12.86 -36.71
N ASP A 419 -3.09 11.73 -37.39
CA ASP A 419 -4.21 10.81 -37.13
C ASP A 419 -3.92 9.84 -35.96
N ASP A 420 -2.75 9.93 -35.34
CA ASP A 420 -2.37 9.14 -34.17
C ASP A 420 -2.85 9.76 -32.84
N GLU A 421 -3.46 10.95 -32.90
CA GLU A 421 -3.96 11.71 -31.75
C GLU A 421 -5.38 12.24 -31.98
N THR A 422 -6.21 12.24 -30.93
CA THR A 422 -7.60 12.72 -31.00
C THR A 422 -7.85 13.87 -30.04
N LYS A 423 -8.17 15.06 -30.57
CA LYS A 423 -8.46 16.25 -29.75
C LYS A 423 -9.63 16.05 -28.77
N ILE A 424 -10.65 15.30 -29.16
CA ILE A 424 -11.81 14.99 -28.29
C ILE A 424 -11.37 14.11 -27.12
N GLY A 425 -10.66 13.00 -27.37
CA GLY A 425 -10.09 12.15 -26.33
C GLY A 425 -9.14 12.91 -25.40
N GLN A 426 -8.32 13.83 -25.92
CA GLN A 426 -7.45 14.68 -25.10
C GLN A 426 -8.19 15.71 -24.26
N ILE A 427 -9.36 16.20 -24.68
CA ILE A 427 -10.13 17.18 -23.89
C ILE A 427 -10.92 16.50 -22.78
N PHE A 428 -11.61 15.39 -23.09
CA PHE A 428 -12.57 14.79 -22.18
C PHE A 428 -12.11 13.50 -21.48
N GLY A 429 -11.03 12.88 -21.96
CA GLY A 429 -10.39 11.74 -21.31
C GLY A 429 -11.07 10.38 -21.41
N VAL A 430 -12.37 10.28 -21.77
CA VAL A 430 -13.14 9.00 -21.62
C VAL A 430 -14.07 8.61 -22.78
N TYR A 431 -14.37 9.50 -23.72
CA TYR A 431 -15.55 9.34 -24.61
C TYR A 431 -15.32 8.52 -25.90
N ASP A 432 -14.08 8.17 -26.25
CA ASP A 432 -13.77 7.51 -27.52
C ASP A 432 -12.84 6.30 -27.35
N ASP A 433 -12.46 5.68 -28.48
CA ASP A 433 -11.55 4.53 -28.54
C ASP A 433 -10.09 4.87 -28.15
N THR A 434 -9.83 6.08 -27.66
CA THR A 434 -8.53 6.50 -27.11
C THR A 434 -8.62 6.92 -25.64
N GLY A 435 -9.81 6.82 -25.03
CA GLY A 435 -10.07 7.25 -23.66
C GLY A 435 -9.56 6.30 -22.56
N ALA A 436 -9.71 6.71 -21.31
CA ALA A 436 -9.20 6.04 -20.12
C ALA A 436 -9.65 4.57 -19.99
N PHE A 437 -10.91 4.25 -20.31
CA PHE A 437 -11.40 2.87 -20.30
C PHE A 437 -10.70 1.96 -21.31
N ARG A 438 -10.27 2.50 -22.46
CA ARG A 438 -9.47 1.78 -23.45
C ARG A 438 -8.07 1.51 -22.94
N LYS A 439 -7.45 2.53 -22.34
CA LYS A 439 -6.11 2.43 -21.76
C LYS A 439 -6.08 1.48 -20.56
N TRP A 440 -7.15 1.44 -19.78
CA TRP A 440 -7.35 0.43 -18.75
C TRP A 440 -7.48 -0.98 -19.37
N GLN A 441 -8.23 -1.12 -20.46
CA GLN A 441 -8.39 -2.41 -21.13
C GLN A 441 -7.06 -2.96 -21.67
N SER A 442 -6.20 -2.10 -22.23
CA SER A 442 -4.87 -2.51 -22.72
C SER A 442 -3.95 -2.94 -21.57
N LEU A 443 -4.04 -2.30 -20.41
CA LEU A 443 -3.39 -2.74 -19.18
C LEU A 443 -3.82 -4.17 -18.80
N LEU A 444 -5.12 -4.48 -18.78
CA LEU A 444 -5.61 -5.82 -18.44
C LEU A 444 -5.11 -6.88 -19.41
N LEU A 445 -5.12 -6.56 -20.71
CA LEU A 445 -4.60 -7.46 -21.75
C LEU A 445 -3.11 -7.77 -21.52
N ARG A 446 -2.29 -6.75 -21.24
CA ARG A 446 -0.86 -6.90 -20.98
C ARG A 446 -0.61 -7.70 -19.71
N LEU A 447 -1.35 -7.42 -18.64
CA LEU A 447 -1.27 -8.16 -17.38
C LEU A 447 -1.60 -9.64 -17.61
N ARG A 448 -2.69 -9.95 -18.32
CA ARG A 448 -3.02 -11.34 -18.65
C ARG A 448 -1.92 -12.02 -19.43
N ILE A 449 -1.35 -11.39 -20.46
CA ILE A 449 -0.28 -11.99 -21.27
C ILE A 449 0.91 -12.37 -20.39
N ILE A 450 1.32 -11.48 -19.47
CA ILE A 450 2.39 -11.76 -18.52
C ILE A 450 2.04 -12.98 -17.66
N ILE A 451 0.85 -13.00 -17.06
CA ILE A 451 0.45 -14.10 -16.18
C ILE A 451 0.29 -15.42 -16.94
N ALA A 452 -0.29 -15.40 -18.14
CA ALA A 452 -0.43 -16.59 -19.00
C ALA A 452 0.93 -17.20 -19.33
N ASN A 453 1.91 -16.38 -19.72
CA ASN A 453 3.28 -16.85 -19.97
C ASN A 453 3.91 -17.47 -18.71
N LEU A 454 3.66 -16.89 -17.53
CA LEU A 454 4.14 -17.43 -16.25
C LEU A 454 3.45 -18.75 -15.87
N ILE A 455 2.18 -18.93 -16.24
CA ILE A 455 1.45 -20.19 -16.06
C ILE A 455 2.04 -21.26 -16.98
N ASP A 456 2.25 -20.93 -18.25
CA ASP A 456 2.79 -21.84 -19.27
C ASP A 456 4.23 -22.32 -18.92
N THR A 457 4.97 -21.51 -18.18
CA THR A 457 6.33 -21.82 -17.70
C THR A 457 6.39 -22.42 -16.28
N ASP A 458 5.24 -22.74 -15.66
CA ASP A 458 5.13 -23.27 -14.28
C ASP A 458 5.78 -22.35 -13.21
N VAL A 459 5.87 -21.06 -13.49
CA VAL A 459 6.42 -20.07 -12.55
C VAL A 459 5.31 -19.47 -11.69
N TYR A 460 4.13 -19.21 -12.26
CA TYR A 460 3.04 -18.49 -11.57
C TYR A 460 2.58 -19.19 -10.29
N GLN A 461 2.50 -20.53 -10.29
CA GLN A 461 2.11 -21.35 -9.12
C GLN A 461 3.10 -21.21 -7.96
N LYS A 462 4.36 -20.85 -8.26
CA LYS A 462 5.41 -20.64 -7.26
C LYS A 462 5.39 -19.22 -6.71
N VAL A 463 4.82 -18.25 -7.44
CA VAL A 463 4.70 -16.85 -7.02
C VAL A 463 3.73 -16.76 -5.85
N THR A 464 4.19 -16.20 -4.73
CA THR A 464 3.39 -15.98 -3.52
C THR A 464 3.07 -14.50 -3.29
N HIS A 465 3.71 -13.61 -4.05
CA HIS A 465 3.56 -12.16 -3.91
C HIS A 465 3.77 -11.46 -5.25
N ILE A 466 2.86 -10.56 -5.60
CA ILE A 466 2.98 -9.65 -6.74
C ILE A 466 3.24 -8.25 -6.19
N GLU A 467 4.40 -7.69 -6.53
CA GLU A 467 4.81 -6.36 -6.10
C GLU A 467 4.86 -5.43 -7.31
N PHE A 468 4.21 -4.26 -7.22
CA PHE A 468 4.20 -3.28 -8.31
C PHE A 468 5.10 -2.08 -8.01
N ASP A 469 5.76 -1.56 -9.06
CA ASP A 469 6.23 -0.18 -9.09
C ASP A 469 5.37 0.58 -10.10
N VAL A 470 4.82 1.74 -9.72
CA VAL A 470 3.83 2.43 -10.52
C VAL A 470 4.32 3.84 -10.85
N PHE A 471 4.30 4.19 -12.12
CA PHE A 471 4.71 5.51 -12.59
C PHE A 471 3.60 6.15 -13.42
N GLY A 472 3.47 7.46 -13.33
CA GLY A 472 2.58 8.16 -14.26
C GLY A 472 2.83 9.64 -14.40
N PHE A 473 2.35 10.21 -15.50
CA PHE A 473 2.43 11.65 -15.79
C PHE A 473 1.04 12.19 -16.12
N SER A 474 0.66 13.37 -15.59
CA SER A 474 -0.59 14.06 -15.94
C SER A 474 -1.83 13.20 -15.61
N ARG A 475 -2.73 12.99 -16.58
CA ARG A 475 -3.83 12.02 -16.46
C ARG A 475 -3.37 10.57 -16.35
N GLY A 476 -2.19 10.26 -16.88
CA GLY A 476 -1.53 8.98 -16.60
C GLY A 476 -1.18 8.83 -15.12
N ALA A 477 -0.74 9.89 -14.44
CA ALA A 477 -0.56 9.86 -12.98
C ALA A 477 -1.89 9.67 -12.23
N ALA A 478 -3.00 10.22 -12.75
CA ALA A 478 -4.32 9.96 -12.20
C ALA A 478 -4.76 8.49 -12.41
N LEU A 479 -4.50 7.92 -13.59
CA LEU A 479 -4.69 6.47 -13.83
C LEU A 479 -3.79 5.61 -12.95
N ALA A 480 -2.54 6.04 -12.67
CA ALA A 480 -1.64 5.37 -11.76
C ALA A 480 -2.20 5.33 -10.33
N ARG A 481 -2.75 6.45 -9.85
CA ARG A 481 -3.45 6.49 -8.54
C ARG A 481 -4.64 5.55 -8.50
N HIS A 482 -5.43 5.54 -9.56
CA HIS A 482 -6.57 4.63 -9.68
C HIS A 482 -6.13 3.16 -9.75
N PHE A 483 -5.06 2.85 -10.47
CA PHE A 483 -4.46 1.52 -10.54
C PHE A 483 -4.02 1.01 -9.18
N ILE A 484 -3.38 1.86 -8.36
CA ILE A 484 -2.97 1.50 -7.00
C ILE A 484 -4.19 1.08 -6.19
N ASN A 485 -5.25 1.88 -6.20
CA ASN A 485 -6.49 1.57 -5.50
C ASN A 485 -7.08 0.23 -6.00
N ALA A 486 -7.20 0.05 -7.32
CA ALA A 486 -7.76 -1.16 -7.92
C ALA A 486 -6.93 -2.43 -7.63
N ALA A 487 -5.59 -2.33 -7.66
CA ALA A 487 -4.69 -3.45 -7.39
C ALA A 487 -4.77 -3.91 -5.93
N LEU A 488 -4.99 -2.98 -4.99
CA LEU A 488 -5.17 -3.28 -3.57
C LEU A 488 -6.57 -3.85 -3.27
N ASP A 489 -7.58 -3.54 -4.08
CA ASP A 489 -8.94 -4.09 -3.95
C ASP A 489 -9.02 -5.54 -4.45
N GLY A 490 -8.22 -5.90 -5.46
CA GLY A 490 -8.08 -7.29 -5.87
C GLY A 490 -7.33 -7.51 -7.19
N MET A 491 -6.67 -8.66 -7.28
CA MET A 491 -6.07 -9.18 -8.51
C MET A 491 -6.88 -10.36 -9.07
N PRO A 492 -6.95 -10.52 -10.40
CA PRO A 492 -7.64 -11.63 -11.03
C PRO A 492 -6.93 -12.97 -10.78
N ASP A 493 -7.70 -13.99 -10.40
CA ASP A 493 -7.26 -15.38 -10.34
C ASP A 493 -7.29 -16.02 -11.74
N TYR A 494 -6.19 -15.90 -12.47
CA TYR A 494 -6.05 -16.48 -13.81
C TYR A 494 -5.96 -18.01 -13.82
N LEU A 495 -5.82 -18.68 -12.67
CA LEU A 495 -5.85 -20.14 -12.58
C LEU A 495 -7.28 -20.67 -12.48
N ASN A 496 -8.22 -19.85 -12.03
CA ASN A 496 -9.63 -20.18 -11.94
C ASN A 496 -10.41 -19.69 -13.17
N LYS A 497 -11.11 -20.61 -13.85
CA LYS A 497 -11.93 -20.31 -15.03
C LYS A 497 -13.36 -19.91 -14.69
N GLU A 498 -13.75 -19.97 -13.42
CA GLU A 498 -15.07 -19.54 -12.99
C GLU A 498 -15.15 -18.01 -12.96
N LEU A 499 -15.99 -17.45 -13.82
CA LEU A 499 -16.33 -16.04 -13.83
C LEU A 499 -17.50 -15.75 -12.88
N GLY A 500 -17.74 -14.48 -12.59
CA GLY A 500 -18.96 -14.03 -11.93
C GLY A 500 -19.04 -12.51 -11.81
N ASP A 501 -19.96 -12.06 -10.98
CA ASP A 501 -20.23 -10.64 -10.75
C ASP A 501 -19.04 -9.92 -10.10
N ASN A 502 -18.93 -8.61 -10.33
CA ASN A 502 -17.88 -7.76 -9.77
C ASN A 502 -17.96 -7.76 -8.23
N PRO A 503 -16.97 -8.32 -7.50
CA PRO A 503 -16.99 -8.39 -6.05
C PRO A 503 -16.34 -7.19 -5.35
N VAL A 504 -15.83 -6.21 -6.11
CA VAL A 504 -15.07 -5.07 -5.59
C VAL A 504 -15.73 -3.73 -5.89
N ASP A 505 -15.50 -2.75 -5.02
CA ASP A 505 -16.15 -1.43 -5.09
C ASP A 505 -15.48 -0.50 -6.11
N ILE A 506 -14.15 -0.63 -6.29
CA ILE A 506 -13.42 0.21 -7.24
C ILE A 506 -13.76 -0.18 -8.68
N PHE A 507 -14.02 0.82 -9.50
CA PHE A 507 -14.33 0.63 -10.92
C PHE A 507 -13.75 1.77 -11.76
N PRO A 508 -13.05 1.51 -12.89
CA PRO A 508 -12.70 0.20 -13.40
C PRO A 508 -11.72 -0.57 -12.47
N ASN A 509 -11.78 -1.90 -12.47
CA ASN A 509 -10.91 -2.75 -11.66
C ASN A 509 -10.11 -3.74 -12.50
N LEU A 510 -9.23 -4.50 -11.86
CA LEU A 510 -8.36 -5.47 -12.51
C LEU A 510 -9.04 -6.83 -12.80
N LEU A 511 -10.26 -7.04 -12.31
CA LEU A 511 -10.97 -8.32 -12.43
C LEU A 511 -11.74 -8.46 -13.73
N GLY A 512 -11.90 -7.39 -14.52
CA GLY A 512 -12.68 -7.46 -15.76
C GLY A 512 -12.01 -8.25 -16.87
N ASN A 513 -12.83 -8.82 -17.76
CA ASN A 513 -12.38 -9.63 -18.88
C ASN A 513 -11.77 -8.79 -20.02
N GLU A 514 -10.57 -9.19 -20.44
CA GLU A 514 -9.77 -8.57 -21.50
C GLU A 514 -10.24 -8.79 -22.93
N SER A 515 -11.15 -9.74 -23.17
CA SER A 515 -11.64 -10.09 -24.50
C SER A 515 -12.63 -9.08 -25.07
N HIS A 516 -13.05 -8.10 -24.28
CA HIS A 516 -14.06 -7.15 -24.69
C HIS A 516 -13.49 -6.04 -25.55
N GLY A 517 -14.36 -5.60 -26.47
CA GLY A 517 -14.12 -4.44 -27.29
C GLY A 517 -13.68 -3.25 -26.46
N LYS A 518 -14.21 -3.03 -25.22
CA LYS A 518 -13.88 -2.02 -24.17
C LYS A 518 -14.23 -2.50 -22.77
N PHE A 519 -13.64 -1.90 -21.73
CA PHE A 519 -14.00 -2.20 -20.34
C PHE A 519 -15.46 -1.81 -20.07
N ASN A 520 -16.26 -2.77 -19.60
CA ASN A 520 -17.71 -2.61 -19.38
C ASN A 520 -18.09 -3.10 -17.99
N LYS A 521 -18.81 -2.26 -17.24
CA LYS A 521 -19.25 -2.55 -15.87
C LYS A 521 -20.48 -3.44 -15.78
N ASP A 522 -21.29 -3.45 -16.84
CA ASP A 522 -22.62 -4.07 -16.82
C ASP A 522 -22.57 -5.55 -17.27
N ASN A 523 -21.39 -6.15 -17.38
CA ASN A 523 -21.21 -7.55 -17.77
C ASN A 523 -20.76 -8.39 -16.58
N ASP A 524 -21.30 -9.59 -16.42
CA ASP A 524 -20.98 -10.48 -15.28
C ASP A 524 -19.76 -11.41 -15.54
N ASP A 525 -18.83 -10.97 -16.39
CA ASP A 525 -17.63 -11.74 -16.79
C ASP A 525 -16.39 -11.27 -16.03
N PHE A 526 -16.43 -11.21 -14.70
CA PHE A 526 -15.26 -10.87 -13.88
C PHE A 526 -14.54 -12.12 -13.36
N TYR A 527 -13.22 -12.07 -13.33
CA TYR A 527 -12.41 -13.06 -12.63
C TYR A 527 -12.67 -13.01 -11.12
N ARG A 528 -12.54 -14.16 -10.45
CA ARG A 528 -12.50 -14.20 -8.99
C ARG A 528 -11.23 -13.51 -8.48
N ILE A 529 -11.29 -13.00 -7.25
CA ILE A 529 -10.13 -12.42 -6.58
C ILE A 529 -9.15 -13.54 -6.22
N ASP A 530 -7.88 -13.39 -6.61
CA ASP A 530 -6.79 -14.25 -6.15
C ASP A 530 -6.51 -14.00 -4.67
N LYS A 531 -6.82 -15.00 -3.83
CA LYS A 531 -6.55 -14.99 -2.38
C LYS A 531 -5.27 -15.73 -2.00
N THR A 532 -4.61 -16.35 -2.97
CA THR A 532 -3.43 -17.20 -2.73
C THR A 532 -2.12 -16.40 -2.76
N ARG A 533 -2.15 -15.19 -3.33
CA ARG A 533 -0.99 -14.31 -3.46
C ARG A 533 -1.24 -12.98 -2.78
N ARG A 534 -0.22 -12.49 -2.08
CA ARG A 534 -0.23 -11.11 -1.58
C ARG A 534 -0.02 -10.14 -2.73
N VAL A 535 -0.61 -8.95 -2.63
CA VAL A 535 -0.36 -7.83 -3.55
C VAL A 535 0.18 -6.65 -2.75
N SER A 536 1.18 -5.94 -3.26
CA SER A 536 1.57 -4.64 -2.69
C SER A 536 2.22 -3.72 -3.71
N ILE A 537 2.26 -2.43 -3.36
CA ILE A 537 2.94 -1.41 -4.16
C ILE A 537 4.22 -0.99 -3.43
N ARG A 538 5.36 -1.12 -4.12
CA ARG A 538 6.68 -0.77 -3.57
C ARG A 538 6.97 0.71 -3.73
N PHE A 539 6.94 1.23 -4.95
CA PHE A 539 7.25 2.62 -5.24
C PHE A 539 6.24 3.22 -6.20
N VAL A 540 5.82 4.46 -5.93
CA VAL A 540 4.93 5.23 -6.81
C VAL A 540 5.64 6.51 -7.20
N GLY A 541 5.87 6.71 -8.50
CA GLY A 541 6.51 7.90 -9.07
C GLY A 541 5.57 8.69 -9.97
N LEU A 542 5.08 9.84 -9.49
CA LEU A 542 4.13 10.69 -10.20
C LEU A 542 4.78 11.97 -10.71
N PHE A 543 4.47 12.33 -11.94
CA PHE A 543 4.80 13.63 -12.51
C PHE A 543 3.50 14.43 -12.66
N ASP A 544 3.41 15.50 -11.86
CA ASP A 544 2.44 16.59 -11.99
C ASP A 544 0.99 16.11 -12.26
N THR A 545 0.41 15.40 -11.30
CA THR A 545 -0.91 14.75 -11.44
C THR A 545 -2.03 15.71 -11.82
N VAL A 546 -2.81 15.34 -12.83
CA VAL A 546 -4.03 16.04 -13.26
C VAL A 546 -5.12 14.99 -13.46
N GLY A 547 -6.19 15.03 -12.65
CA GLY A 547 -7.33 14.12 -12.74
C GLY A 547 -8.22 14.38 -13.95
N SER A 548 -9.14 15.34 -13.86
CA SER A 548 -9.92 15.88 -15.00
C SER A 548 -10.42 14.82 -16.01
N PHE A 549 -10.87 13.67 -15.52
CA PHE A 549 -11.63 12.70 -16.32
C PHE A 549 -13.05 13.25 -16.53
N TYR A 550 -13.68 12.95 -17.67
CA TYR A 550 -15.00 13.46 -18.09
C TYR A 550 -15.05 14.96 -18.42
N TRP A 551 -14.43 15.83 -17.63
CA TRP A 551 -14.34 17.28 -17.88
C TRP A 551 -12.97 17.84 -17.51
N ALA A 552 -12.46 18.76 -18.33
CA ALA A 552 -11.20 19.42 -18.03
C ALA A 552 -11.35 20.48 -16.92
N GLY A 553 -10.51 20.41 -15.87
CA GLY A 553 -10.39 21.47 -14.85
C GLY A 553 -11.30 21.35 -13.61
N ASN A 554 -12.10 20.28 -13.49
CA ASN A 554 -12.85 19.94 -12.29
C ASN A 554 -12.21 18.75 -11.52
N ASP A 555 -12.76 18.45 -10.35
CA ASP A 555 -12.40 17.40 -9.40
C ASP A 555 -13.41 16.22 -9.40
N ASP A 556 -14.37 16.22 -10.34
CA ASP A 556 -15.29 15.10 -10.53
C ASP A 556 -14.70 14.12 -11.54
N GLU A 557 -14.06 13.09 -11.01
CA GLU A 557 -13.36 12.06 -11.78
C GLU A 557 -14.27 10.91 -12.21
N GLY A 558 -15.57 11.02 -11.94
CA GLY A 558 -16.60 10.02 -12.25
C GLY A 558 -16.28 8.66 -11.63
N ASN A 559 -15.80 7.73 -12.46
CA ASN A 559 -15.47 6.38 -12.03
C ASN A 559 -14.05 6.28 -11.43
N PHE A 560 -13.14 7.18 -11.77
CA PHE A 560 -11.75 7.03 -11.38
C PHE A 560 -11.49 7.54 -9.96
N THR A 561 -10.98 6.68 -9.09
CA THR A 561 -10.58 7.03 -7.71
C THR A 561 -9.13 7.47 -7.64
N LEU A 562 -8.89 8.75 -7.35
CA LEU A 562 -7.54 9.33 -7.29
C LEU A 562 -6.98 9.42 -5.87
N SER A 563 -7.85 9.33 -4.85
CA SER A 563 -7.45 9.44 -3.45
C SER A 563 -6.59 8.26 -3.05
N LEU A 564 -5.39 8.52 -2.52
CA LEU A 564 -4.48 7.48 -2.05
C LEU A 564 -4.51 7.40 -0.52
N LYS A 565 -4.65 6.17 0.00
CA LYS A 565 -4.57 5.90 1.44
C LYS A 565 -3.11 5.96 1.93
N PRO A 566 -2.84 6.29 3.21
CA PRO A 566 -1.48 6.32 3.76
C PRO A 566 -0.70 5.01 3.69
N ASP A 567 -1.38 3.87 3.55
CA ASP A 567 -0.79 2.54 3.43
C ASP A 567 -0.82 1.99 1.99
N ALA A 568 -1.17 2.82 1.00
CA ALA A 568 -1.34 2.38 -0.39
C ALA A 568 -0.03 1.94 -1.07
N ALA A 569 1.12 2.41 -0.61
CA ALA A 569 2.43 1.96 -1.06
C ALA A 569 3.49 2.17 0.03
N LYS A 570 4.67 1.55 -0.12
CA LYS A 570 5.79 1.86 0.79
C LYS A 570 6.26 3.31 0.66
N THR A 571 6.24 3.85 -0.56
CA THR A 571 6.61 5.25 -0.83
C THR A 571 5.87 5.78 -2.04
N ILE A 572 5.33 7.00 -1.90
CA ILE A 572 4.61 7.73 -2.94
C ILE A 572 5.31 9.07 -3.14
N PHE A 573 5.88 9.28 -4.32
CA PHE A 573 6.65 10.47 -4.65
C PHE A 573 6.04 11.19 -5.85
N GLN A 574 5.78 12.50 -5.71
CA GLN A 574 5.25 13.34 -6.78
C GLN A 574 6.15 14.57 -7.03
N ILE A 575 6.51 14.81 -8.29
CA ILE A 575 7.17 16.05 -8.73
C ILE A 575 6.11 16.98 -9.32
N CYS A 576 6.05 18.23 -8.85
CA CYS A 576 5.06 19.23 -9.26
C CYS A 576 5.69 20.40 -10.02
N ALA A 577 4.94 20.93 -11.00
CA ALA A 577 5.34 22.07 -11.81
C ALA A 577 5.04 23.40 -11.10
N LYS A 578 6.06 24.23 -10.88
CA LYS A 578 5.91 25.57 -10.30
C LYS A 578 5.22 26.57 -11.24
N HIS A 579 5.50 26.49 -12.55
CA HIS A 579 5.11 27.50 -13.53
C HIS A 579 3.92 27.07 -14.41
N GLU A 580 3.12 26.12 -13.93
CA GLU A 580 1.87 25.76 -14.59
C GLU A 580 0.72 26.58 -14.02
N TYR A 581 0.03 27.33 -14.88
CA TYR A 581 -1.03 28.25 -14.48
C TYR A 581 -2.32 28.06 -15.26
N ARG A 582 -2.36 27.10 -16.20
CA ARG A 582 -3.52 26.90 -17.06
C ARG A 582 -4.68 26.33 -16.25
N LYS A 583 -5.86 26.90 -16.48
CA LYS A 583 -7.12 26.56 -15.82
C LYS A 583 -7.49 25.08 -15.92
N ASN A 584 -7.15 24.45 -17.04
CA ASN A 584 -7.48 23.05 -17.31
C ASN A 584 -6.42 22.06 -16.81
N PHE A 585 -5.40 22.54 -16.10
CA PHE A 585 -4.32 21.73 -15.53
C PHE A 585 -4.23 21.90 -14.01
N PRO A 586 -5.35 21.72 -13.27
CA PRO A 586 -5.31 21.75 -11.82
C PRO A 586 -4.42 20.63 -11.31
N LEU A 587 -3.61 20.91 -10.29
CA LEU A 587 -2.78 19.90 -9.64
C LEU A 587 -3.65 19.07 -8.70
N THR A 588 -3.60 17.75 -8.79
CA THR A 588 -4.06 16.89 -7.68
C THR A 588 -2.86 16.65 -6.74
N SER A 589 -2.88 17.29 -5.58
CA SER A 589 -1.78 17.23 -4.60
C SER A 589 -1.73 15.88 -3.87
N LEU A 590 -0.60 15.60 -3.23
CA LEU A 590 -0.51 14.60 -2.15
C LEU A 590 -0.92 15.17 -0.78
N THR A 591 -1.18 16.47 -0.69
CA THR A 591 -1.63 17.19 0.52
C THR A 591 -3.13 17.50 0.48
N ASP A 592 -3.63 18.25 1.48
CA ASP A 592 -4.99 18.81 1.47
C ASP A 592 -5.17 19.96 0.45
N GLY A 593 -4.11 20.35 -0.27
CA GLY A 593 -4.13 21.39 -1.29
C GLY A 593 -4.24 22.82 -0.75
N SER A 594 -4.32 23.01 0.58
CA SER A 594 -4.57 24.32 1.21
C SER A 594 -3.42 25.32 1.03
N GLU A 595 -2.19 24.82 0.93
CA GLU A 595 -0.98 25.63 0.76
C GLU A 595 -0.58 25.85 -0.71
N GLY A 596 -1.40 25.39 -1.66
CA GLY A 596 -1.09 25.47 -3.09
C GLY A 596 -0.01 24.46 -3.51
N VAL A 597 0.88 24.86 -4.42
CA VAL A 597 1.95 24.00 -4.96
C VAL A 597 3.18 24.10 -4.07
N THR A 598 3.27 23.22 -3.08
CA THR A 598 4.35 23.18 -2.08
C THR A 598 4.99 21.79 -1.98
N ALA A 599 6.21 21.75 -1.43
CA ALA A 599 6.83 20.47 -1.09
C ALA A 599 6.21 19.90 0.19
N PHE A 600 6.25 18.58 0.34
CA PHE A 600 5.59 17.87 1.43
C PHE A 600 6.29 16.55 1.74
N ASP A 601 6.28 16.18 3.01
CA ASP A 601 6.77 14.89 3.51
C ASP A 601 5.96 14.51 4.77
N ASN A 602 5.44 13.28 4.81
CA ASN A 602 4.87 12.69 6.03
C ASN A 602 5.37 11.25 6.32
N GLY A 603 6.48 10.85 5.71
CA GLY A 603 7.10 9.54 5.84
C GLY A 603 6.59 8.47 4.88
N THR A 604 5.46 8.70 4.19
CA THR A 604 4.99 7.82 3.08
C THR A 604 4.73 8.60 1.80
N PHE A 605 4.12 9.77 1.91
CA PHE A 605 3.91 10.70 0.80
C PHE A 605 5.00 11.75 0.79
N PHE A 606 5.55 11.98 -0.40
CA PHE A 606 6.59 12.96 -0.66
C PHE A 606 6.22 13.77 -1.90
N GLN A 607 6.28 15.09 -1.80
CA GLN A 607 6.04 16.01 -2.91
C GLN A 607 7.21 16.98 -3.02
N GLU A 608 7.68 17.22 -4.24
CA GLU A 608 8.74 18.19 -4.52
C GLU A 608 8.32 19.14 -5.63
N VAL A 609 8.81 20.38 -5.59
CA VAL A 609 8.43 21.43 -6.55
C VAL A 609 9.62 21.80 -7.41
N PHE A 610 9.47 21.69 -8.72
CA PHE A 610 10.52 21.93 -9.70
C PHE A 610 10.17 23.09 -10.66
N PRO A 611 11.19 23.75 -11.25
CA PRO A 611 10.95 24.78 -12.25
C PRO A 611 10.36 24.18 -13.52
N GLY A 612 9.67 25.01 -14.31
CA GLY A 612 8.96 24.57 -15.51
C GLY A 612 7.43 24.52 -15.37
N CYS A 613 6.77 24.42 -16.52
CA CYS A 613 5.34 24.10 -16.65
C CYS A 613 5.10 22.58 -16.66
N HIS A 614 3.85 22.14 -16.85
CA HIS A 614 3.46 20.73 -16.79
C HIS A 614 4.36 19.78 -17.60
N THR A 615 4.61 20.10 -18.87
CA THR A 615 5.40 19.27 -19.79
C THR A 615 6.91 19.41 -19.57
N ASP A 616 7.38 20.49 -18.92
CA ASP A 616 8.77 20.60 -18.48
C ASP A 616 9.09 19.58 -17.36
N ILE A 617 8.07 19.20 -16.57
CA ILE A 617 8.21 18.20 -15.51
C ILE A 617 8.07 16.79 -16.04
N GLY A 618 7.01 16.51 -16.81
CA GLY A 618 6.71 15.16 -17.31
C GLY A 618 7.48 14.76 -18.56
N GLY A 619 8.07 15.70 -19.29
CA GLY A 619 8.61 15.49 -20.62
C GLY A 619 7.54 15.50 -21.71
N GLY A 620 7.97 15.61 -22.97
CA GLY A 620 7.08 15.71 -24.13
C GLY A 620 7.48 16.80 -25.13
N TYR A 621 8.24 17.81 -24.68
CA TYR A 621 8.73 18.87 -25.56
C TYR A 621 9.89 18.40 -26.45
N PRO A 622 9.88 18.75 -27.74
CA PRO A 622 10.99 18.48 -28.64
C PRO A 622 12.26 19.22 -28.21
N SER A 623 13.41 18.73 -28.67
CA SER A 623 14.68 19.43 -28.51
C SER A 623 14.65 20.81 -29.17
N LYS A 624 15.31 21.80 -28.56
CA LYS A 624 15.50 23.14 -29.15
C LYS A 624 16.20 23.10 -30.51
N GLU A 625 16.94 22.03 -30.82
CA GLU A 625 17.58 21.83 -32.12
C GLU A 625 16.55 21.69 -33.25
N GLN A 626 15.31 21.29 -32.93
CA GLN A 626 14.23 21.20 -33.91
C GLN A 626 13.65 22.57 -34.30
N TYR A 627 13.96 23.64 -33.56
CA TYR A 627 13.35 24.97 -33.70
C TYR A 627 13.26 25.47 -35.15
N GLY A 628 14.35 25.35 -35.92
CA GLY A 628 14.44 25.87 -37.29
C GLY A 628 14.24 24.84 -38.40
N ARG A 629 13.73 23.64 -38.09
CA ARG A 629 13.61 22.55 -39.08
C ARG A 629 12.54 22.82 -40.13
N LYS A 630 12.90 22.56 -41.40
CA LYS A 630 12.04 22.78 -42.58
C LYS A 630 11.64 21.49 -43.30
N ASP A 631 12.11 20.34 -42.82
CA ASP A 631 11.95 19.01 -43.41
C ASP A 631 10.79 18.20 -42.80
N LEU A 632 10.00 18.84 -41.93
CA LEU A 632 8.84 18.28 -41.24
C LEU A 632 7.56 18.35 -42.10
N PRO A 633 6.53 17.55 -41.79
CA PRO A 633 5.22 17.62 -42.46
C PRO A 633 4.66 19.05 -42.60
N GLU A 634 4.04 19.36 -43.75
CA GLU A 634 3.56 20.71 -44.10
C GLU A 634 2.50 21.27 -43.13
N HIS A 635 1.76 20.39 -42.44
CA HIS A 635 0.74 20.79 -41.47
C HIS A 635 1.33 21.30 -40.15
N LEU A 636 2.62 21.07 -39.89
CA LEU A 636 3.33 21.55 -38.71
C LEU A 636 3.84 22.98 -38.94
N ASN A 637 3.77 23.80 -37.89
CA ASN A 637 4.23 25.18 -37.97
C ASN A 637 5.75 25.29 -38.08
N HIS A 638 6.20 26.39 -38.69
CA HIS A 638 7.60 26.74 -38.86
C HIS A 638 7.84 28.19 -38.37
N PRO A 639 8.68 28.42 -37.33
CA PRO A 639 9.44 27.43 -36.56
C PRO A 639 8.56 26.43 -35.81
N VAL A 640 9.14 25.30 -35.42
CA VAL A 640 8.41 24.17 -34.80
C VAL A 640 7.74 24.62 -33.52
N ASP A 641 6.42 24.46 -33.43
CA ASP A 641 5.69 24.81 -32.21
C ASP A 641 6.23 24.07 -30.98
N SER A 642 6.14 24.72 -29.83
CA SER A 642 6.64 24.20 -28.54
C SER A 642 8.17 24.13 -28.41
N THR A 643 8.95 24.59 -29.40
CA THR A 643 10.41 24.80 -29.25
C THR A 643 10.78 26.23 -28.90
N TYR A 644 9.79 27.11 -28.69
CA TYR A 644 10.00 28.54 -28.46
C TYR A 644 8.93 29.17 -27.56
N ASN A 645 9.31 30.26 -26.89
CA ASN A 645 8.39 31.19 -26.24
C ASN A 645 8.22 32.46 -27.10
N ARG A 646 7.15 33.22 -26.87
CA ARG A 646 6.85 34.44 -27.63
C ARG A 646 7.26 35.65 -26.82
N GLU A 647 8.16 36.47 -27.37
CA GLU A 647 8.57 37.74 -26.77
C GLU A 647 7.97 38.90 -27.56
N TRP A 648 7.07 39.66 -26.92
CA TRP A 648 6.53 40.89 -27.49
C TRP A 648 7.60 41.99 -27.49
N ILE A 649 7.81 42.65 -28.63
CA ILE A 649 8.85 43.68 -28.79
C ILE A 649 8.27 45.08 -28.90
N LYS A 650 7.27 45.27 -29.77
CA LYS A 650 6.67 46.58 -30.04
C LYS A 650 5.30 46.44 -30.71
N SER A 651 4.56 47.54 -30.75
CA SER A 651 3.35 47.67 -31.56
C SER A 651 3.33 48.97 -32.37
N HIS A 652 2.51 49.00 -33.42
CA HIS A 652 2.28 50.19 -34.23
C HIS A 652 0.81 50.25 -34.68
N ASP A 653 0.10 51.29 -34.24
CA ASP A 653 -1.31 51.49 -34.56
C ASP A 653 -1.48 52.36 -35.83
N TYR A 654 -2.41 51.95 -36.69
CA TYR A 654 -2.80 52.64 -37.91
C TYR A 654 -4.22 53.21 -37.87
N GLY A 655 -4.90 53.17 -36.71
CA GLY A 655 -6.28 53.60 -36.53
C GLY A 655 -6.56 55.01 -37.06
N ASP A 656 -5.67 55.97 -36.79
CA ASP A 656 -5.79 57.37 -37.25
C ASP A 656 -5.82 57.52 -38.77
N LYS A 657 -5.30 56.55 -39.52
CA LYS A 657 -5.31 56.58 -40.98
C LYS A 657 -6.64 56.16 -41.57
N ARG A 658 -7.55 55.54 -40.79
CA ARG A 658 -8.85 55.04 -41.27
C ARG A 658 -9.71 56.13 -41.92
N VAL A 659 -9.63 57.37 -41.41
CA VAL A 659 -10.38 58.52 -41.93
C VAL A 659 -9.96 58.90 -43.36
N ASN A 660 -8.69 58.70 -43.72
CA ASN A 660 -8.15 59.05 -45.04
C ASN A 660 -8.53 58.04 -46.14
N TYR A 661 -8.94 56.82 -45.77
CA TYR A 661 -9.30 55.75 -46.71
C TYR A 661 -10.81 55.53 -46.85
N ASN A 662 -11.63 56.15 -45.99
CA ASN A 662 -13.10 56.10 -46.06
C ASN A 662 -13.72 57.22 -46.93
N TYR A 663 -12.92 57.95 -47.73
CA TYR A 663 -13.42 59.04 -48.58
C TYR A 663 -14.11 58.49 -49.86
N PRO A 664 -15.30 59.00 -50.25
CA PRO A 664 -15.95 58.60 -51.50
C PRO A 664 -15.07 58.96 -52.70
N GLY A 665 -14.52 57.94 -53.38
CA GLY A 665 -13.61 58.08 -54.52
C GLY A 665 -12.14 57.69 -54.28
N GLY A 666 -11.77 57.25 -53.07
CA GLY A 666 -10.43 56.70 -52.78
C GLY A 666 -10.23 55.28 -53.31
N SER A 667 -9.04 54.95 -53.81
CA SER A 667 -8.76 53.72 -54.59
C SER A 667 -8.31 52.50 -53.77
N VAL A 668 -8.31 52.52 -52.43
CA VAL A 668 -7.86 51.38 -51.60
C VAL A 668 -8.71 51.24 -50.34
N ASP A 669 -9.27 50.05 -50.10
CA ASP A 669 -9.92 49.66 -48.85
C ASP A 669 -8.89 49.67 -47.69
N PHE A 670 -9.19 50.34 -46.57
CA PHE A 670 -8.34 50.40 -45.38
C PHE A 670 -7.91 49.00 -44.89
N ASN A 671 -8.81 48.02 -44.97
CA ASN A 671 -8.49 46.65 -44.59
C ASN A 671 -7.52 45.99 -45.58
N ALA A 672 -7.67 46.27 -46.87
CA ALA A 672 -6.73 45.79 -47.90
C ALA A 672 -5.33 46.43 -47.73
N MET A 673 -5.27 47.71 -47.37
CA MET A 673 -4.02 48.40 -47.03
C MET A 673 -3.35 47.77 -45.81
N LEU A 674 -4.10 47.50 -44.73
CA LEU A 674 -3.59 46.82 -43.53
C LEU A 674 -3.09 45.40 -43.84
N ALA A 675 -3.83 44.63 -44.65
CA ALA A 675 -3.41 43.29 -45.04
C ALA A 675 -2.09 43.31 -45.85
N LEU A 676 -1.95 44.27 -46.78
CA LEU A 676 -0.70 44.46 -47.53
C LEU A 676 0.44 44.89 -46.60
N LYS A 677 0.16 45.79 -45.65
CA LYS A 677 1.15 46.27 -44.68
C LYS A 677 1.62 45.14 -43.77
N LEU A 678 0.70 44.35 -43.22
CA LEU A 678 1.00 43.14 -42.45
C LEU A 678 1.92 42.21 -43.24
N LYS A 679 1.59 41.90 -44.50
CA LYS A 679 2.40 41.03 -45.36
C LYS A 679 3.83 41.54 -45.55
N ASN A 680 4.00 42.85 -45.74
CA ASN A 680 5.32 43.46 -45.90
C ASN A 680 6.12 43.48 -44.58
N GLU A 681 5.46 43.83 -43.48
CA GLU A 681 6.08 43.88 -42.15
C GLU A 681 6.44 42.50 -41.64
N LEU A 682 5.65 41.46 -41.92
CA LEU A 682 5.97 40.06 -41.61
C LEU A 682 7.34 39.67 -42.20
N ARG A 683 7.53 39.88 -43.50
CA ARG A 683 8.79 39.55 -44.18
C ARG A 683 9.96 40.38 -43.64
N ALA A 684 9.79 41.70 -43.57
CA ALA A 684 10.85 42.59 -43.14
C ALA A 684 11.26 42.35 -41.68
N TRP A 685 10.31 42.02 -40.81
CA TRP A 685 10.55 41.74 -39.41
C TRP A 685 11.23 40.38 -39.21
N ASP A 686 10.79 39.33 -39.91
CA ASP A 686 11.43 38.02 -39.86
C ASP A 686 12.87 38.07 -40.38
N GLU A 687 13.10 38.70 -41.53
CA GLU A 687 14.46 38.93 -42.07
C GLU A 687 15.34 39.68 -41.08
N LYS A 688 14.79 40.71 -40.42
CA LYS A 688 15.52 41.46 -39.39
C LYS A 688 15.89 40.58 -38.19
N CYS A 689 14.94 39.78 -37.67
CA CYS A 689 15.18 38.91 -36.51
C CYS A 689 16.22 37.83 -36.81
N GLN A 690 16.16 37.23 -38.01
CA GLN A 690 17.14 36.23 -38.44
C GLN A 690 18.54 36.84 -38.56
N ASN A 691 18.67 38.03 -39.15
CA ASN A 691 19.95 38.70 -39.32
C ASN A 691 20.57 39.20 -38.00
N GLU A 692 19.76 39.74 -37.08
CA GLU A 692 20.26 40.36 -35.84
C GLU A 692 20.43 39.38 -34.68
N SER A 693 19.65 38.29 -34.65
CA SER A 693 19.55 37.43 -33.47
C SER A 693 19.41 35.94 -33.80
N SER A 694 19.45 35.54 -35.08
CA SER A 694 19.27 34.13 -35.50
C SER A 694 17.99 33.48 -34.95
N VAL A 695 16.93 34.27 -34.80
CA VAL A 695 15.59 33.82 -34.39
C VAL A 695 14.55 34.27 -35.41
N TYR A 696 13.42 33.56 -35.47
CA TYR A 696 12.28 33.94 -36.30
C TYR A 696 11.51 35.12 -35.69
N GLY A 697 11.00 35.98 -36.56
CA GLY A 697 10.11 37.08 -36.20
C GLY A 697 8.68 36.80 -36.66
N ASP A 698 7.69 37.21 -35.87
CA ASP A 698 6.28 37.19 -36.28
C ASP A 698 5.63 38.56 -36.06
N VAL A 699 4.61 38.87 -36.85
CA VAL A 699 3.82 40.09 -36.75
C VAL A 699 2.34 39.74 -36.78
N LYS A 700 1.57 40.14 -35.76
CA LYS A 700 0.12 39.95 -35.72
C LYS A 700 -0.62 41.27 -35.89
N LEU A 701 -1.69 41.24 -36.68
CA LEU A 701 -2.63 42.35 -36.80
C LEU A 701 -3.81 42.09 -35.86
N VAL A 702 -4.03 43.00 -34.91
CA VAL A 702 -5.21 43.02 -34.05
C VAL A 702 -5.89 44.36 -34.24
N GLU A 703 -7.13 44.33 -34.74
CA GLU A 703 -7.87 45.53 -35.16
C GLU A 703 -7.08 46.38 -36.17
N SER A 704 -6.56 47.54 -35.76
CA SER A 704 -5.71 48.42 -36.56
C SER A 704 -4.23 48.43 -36.15
N THR A 705 -3.84 47.59 -35.19
CA THR A 705 -2.50 47.59 -34.59
C THR A 705 -1.69 46.37 -35.03
N LEU A 706 -0.46 46.61 -35.50
CA LEU A 706 0.53 45.56 -35.73
C LEU A 706 1.35 45.33 -34.46
N HIS A 707 1.46 44.09 -34.02
CA HIS A 707 2.27 43.65 -32.88
C HIS A 707 3.43 42.78 -33.37
N TYR A 708 4.65 43.08 -32.93
CA TYR A 708 5.87 42.44 -33.40
C TYR A 708 6.46 41.55 -32.31
N TYR A 709 6.78 40.31 -32.67
CA TYR A 709 7.26 39.28 -31.75
C TYR A 709 8.58 38.67 -32.21
N LYS A 710 9.43 38.31 -31.25
CA LYS A 710 10.53 37.36 -31.46
C LYS A 710 10.10 35.98 -30.94
N LEU A 711 10.39 34.94 -31.70
CA LEU A 711 10.12 33.55 -31.30
C LEU A 711 11.39 32.98 -30.68
N MET A 712 11.52 33.06 -29.36
CA MET A 712 12.77 32.76 -28.65
C MET A 712 12.90 31.26 -28.40
N PRO A 713 13.92 30.55 -28.92
CA PRO A 713 14.10 29.12 -28.69
C PRO A 713 14.20 28.77 -27.20
N ILE A 714 13.59 27.65 -26.80
CA ILE A 714 13.54 27.17 -25.42
C ILE A 714 14.05 25.73 -25.35
N SER A 715 14.87 25.47 -24.33
CA SER A 715 15.49 24.17 -24.05
C SER A 715 14.51 23.22 -23.35
N ASN A 716 14.49 21.95 -23.73
CA ASN A 716 13.70 20.92 -23.05
C ASN A 716 14.41 20.29 -21.84
N ALA A 717 15.60 20.80 -21.47
CA ALA A 717 16.49 20.19 -20.49
C ALA A 717 15.92 20.05 -19.06
N LEU A 718 14.89 20.83 -18.69
CA LEU A 718 14.21 20.68 -17.39
C LEU A 718 13.60 19.29 -17.19
N SER A 719 13.10 18.68 -18.27
CA SER A 719 12.58 17.31 -18.21
C SER A 719 13.65 16.29 -17.87
N GLY A 720 14.91 16.53 -18.27
CA GLY A 720 16.05 15.70 -17.87
C GLY A 720 16.37 15.81 -16.39
N LEU A 721 16.22 17.00 -15.80
CA LEU A 721 16.44 17.21 -14.37
C LEU A 721 15.42 16.44 -13.51
N THR A 722 14.13 16.49 -13.87
CA THR A 722 13.08 15.75 -13.17
C THR A 722 13.17 14.25 -13.41
N PHE A 723 13.59 13.82 -14.61
CA PHE A 723 13.90 12.43 -14.91
C PHE A 723 14.98 11.88 -13.96
N GLU A 724 16.11 12.57 -13.83
CA GLU A 724 17.21 12.14 -12.96
C GLU A 724 16.77 12.08 -11.48
N ARG A 725 15.98 13.05 -11.02
CA ARG A 725 15.42 13.00 -9.66
C ARG A 725 14.51 11.79 -9.45
N MET A 726 13.55 11.56 -10.33
CA MET A 726 12.63 10.42 -10.23
C MET A 726 13.37 9.08 -10.29
N LYS A 727 14.34 8.96 -11.20
CA LYS A 727 15.20 7.78 -11.33
C LYS A 727 15.96 7.49 -10.05
N GLN A 728 16.60 8.52 -9.47
CA GLN A 728 17.32 8.43 -8.19
C GLN A 728 16.40 7.94 -7.06
N GLN A 729 15.16 8.41 -7.00
CA GLN A 729 14.20 7.94 -5.98
C GLN A 729 13.76 6.50 -6.24
N GLY A 730 13.58 6.10 -7.49
CA GLY A 730 13.36 4.69 -7.83
C GLY A 730 14.51 3.78 -7.38
N GLU A 731 15.76 4.20 -7.59
CA GLU A 731 16.97 3.48 -7.16
C GLU A 731 17.02 3.32 -5.64
N ALA A 732 16.72 4.39 -4.90
CA ALA A 732 16.66 4.37 -3.44
C ALA A 732 15.63 3.36 -2.90
N HIS A 733 14.61 3.01 -3.68
CA HIS A 733 13.58 2.02 -3.35
C HIS A 733 13.81 0.64 -4.02
N GLY A 734 15.02 0.43 -4.57
CA GLY A 734 15.48 -0.86 -5.08
C GLY A 734 15.07 -1.17 -6.51
N ILE A 735 14.75 -0.17 -7.33
CA ILE A 735 14.64 -0.34 -8.78
C ILE A 735 16.04 -0.37 -9.38
N LEU A 736 16.34 -1.41 -10.16
CA LEU A 736 17.63 -1.59 -10.83
C LEU A 736 17.47 -1.23 -12.30
N TRP A 737 17.68 0.04 -12.64
CA TRP A 737 17.54 0.51 -14.02
C TRP A 737 18.59 -0.10 -14.95
N VAL A 738 18.21 -0.33 -16.21
CA VAL A 738 19.09 -0.85 -17.25
C VAL A 738 20.05 0.26 -17.70
N GLN A 739 21.26 0.27 -17.13
CA GLN A 739 22.24 1.34 -17.33
C GLN A 739 22.55 1.63 -18.81
N LYS A 740 22.65 0.60 -19.64
CA LYS A 740 22.88 0.76 -21.09
C LYS A 740 21.82 1.64 -21.75
N VAL A 741 20.55 1.45 -21.41
CA VAL A 741 19.43 2.23 -21.96
C VAL A 741 19.52 3.67 -21.47
N LEU A 742 19.85 3.88 -20.19
CA LEU A 742 20.03 5.22 -19.64
C LEU A 742 21.17 5.99 -20.33
N ASP A 743 22.28 5.33 -20.61
CA ASP A 743 23.44 5.94 -21.28
C ASP A 743 23.11 6.35 -22.73
N GLU A 744 22.36 5.50 -23.45
CA GLU A 744 21.84 5.80 -24.80
C GLU A 744 20.85 6.97 -24.78
N GLN A 745 19.95 7.00 -23.78
CA GLN A 745 19.00 8.10 -23.61
C GLN A 745 19.71 9.42 -23.32
N LYS A 746 20.70 9.46 -22.42
CA LYS A 746 21.44 10.70 -22.11
C LYS A 746 21.94 11.41 -23.36
N GLN A 747 22.48 10.68 -24.33
CA GLN A 747 23.07 11.27 -25.54
C GLN A 747 22.06 11.87 -26.53
N ALA A 748 20.81 11.40 -26.56
CA ALA A 748 19.84 11.72 -27.62
C ALA A 748 18.56 12.43 -27.15
N SER A 749 18.30 12.48 -25.85
CA SER A 749 16.93 12.69 -25.32
C SER A 749 16.64 14.09 -24.80
N PHE A 750 17.68 14.78 -24.36
CA PHE A 750 17.56 16.06 -23.67
C PHE A 750 18.59 17.03 -24.23
N ASP A 751 18.23 18.30 -24.29
CA ASP A 751 19.15 19.39 -24.60
C ASP A 751 20.22 19.60 -23.50
N SER A 752 20.19 18.76 -22.44
CA SER A 752 21.01 18.86 -21.23
C SER A 752 22.43 18.32 -21.37
N ASN A 753 22.82 17.72 -22.50
CA ASN A 753 24.18 17.21 -22.66
C ASN A 753 25.22 18.34 -22.54
N ASN A 754 25.94 18.37 -21.42
CA ASN A 754 26.86 19.44 -21.00
C ASN A 754 26.19 20.81 -20.76
N ASP A 755 24.92 20.81 -20.32
CA ASP A 755 24.27 22.05 -19.90
C ASP A 755 24.70 22.45 -18.48
N ALA A 756 25.66 23.37 -18.41
CA ALA A 756 26.27 23.80 -17.16
C ALA A 756 25.28 24.34 -16.12
N LEU A 757 24.13 24.89 -16.55
CA LEU A 757 23.11 25.38 -15.62
C LEU A 757 22.36 24.20 -14.99
N ILE A 758 21.89 23.26 -15.80
CA ILE A 758 21.18 22.07 -15.33
C ILE A 758 22.10 21.20 -14.46
N ASP A 759 23.37 21.04 -14.83
CA ASP A 759 24.37 20.34 -14.03
C ASP A 759 24.60 21.04 -12.68
N SER A 760 24.63 22.38 -12.66
CA SER A 760 24.75 23.14 -11.42
C SER A 760 23.53 22.95 -10.52
N ILE A 761 22.32 22.97 -11.09
CA ILE A 761 21.08 22.74 -10.34
C ILE A 761 21.08 21.32 -9.77
N TRP A 762 21.37 20.31 -10.59
CA TRP A 762 21.41 18.91 -10.16
C TRP A 762 22.39 18.70 -8.99
N ASN A 763 23.61 19.23 -9.10
CA ASN A 763 24.61 19.11 -8.05
C ASN A 763 24.19 19.75 -6.72
N ASN A 764 23.35 20.78 -6.77
CA ASN A 764 22.82 21.43 -5.56
C ASN A 764 21.66 20.65 -4.92
N ILE A 765 20.92 19.85 -5.69
CA ILE A 765 19.69 19.21 -5.19
C ILE A 765 19.80 17.70 -4.97
N LYS A 766 20.76 17.01 -5.62
CA LYS A 766 20.82 15.54 -5.62
C LYS A 766 20.98 14.90 -4.23
N GLU A 767 21.62 15.60 -3.29
CA GLU A 767 21.83 15.13 -1.91
C GLU A 767 20.73 15.59 -0.95
N ILE A 768 19.75 16.37 -1.42
CA ILE A 768 18.65 16.85 -0.59
C ILE A 768 17.71 15.67 -0.29
N PRO A 769 17.36 15.44 0.99
CA PRO A 769 16.42 14.39 1.37
C PRO A 769 15.10 14.49 0.62
N LEU A 770 14.47 13.34 0.36
CA LEU A 770 13.19 13.25 -0.35
C LEU A 770 12.12 14.15 0.31
N GLY A 771 11.34 14.86 -0.51
CA GLY A 771 10.27 15.76 -0.06
C GLY A 771 10.74 17.16 0.38
N ASN A 772 12.05 17.45 0.33
CA ASN A 772 12.62 18.71 0.84
C ASN A 772 13.11 19.67 -0.26
N ILE A 773 12.87 19.36 -1.53
CA ILE A 773 13.15 20.28 -2.65
C ILE A 773 11.97 21.23 -2.82
N VAL A 774 12.18 22.50 -2.45
CA VAL A 774 11.18 23.57 -2.47
C VAL A 774 11.62 24.71 -3.40
N GLN A 775 12.74 25.36 -3.07
CA GLN A 775 13.18 26.64 -3.65
C GLN A 775 14.67 26.68 -3.99
N GLN A 776 15.40 25.58 -3.82
CA GLN A 776 16.85 25.55 -3.97
C GLN A 776 17.30 25.90 -5.41
N TRP A 777 16.40 25.76 -6.39
CA TRP A 777 16.61 26.17 -7.77
C TRP A 777 16.21 27.64 -8.04
N GLU A 778 15.51 28.34 -7.14
CA GLU A 778 14.99 29.70 -7.36
C GLU A 778 16.10 30.75 -7.58
N VAL A 779 17.31 30.50 -7.07
CA VAL A 779 18.48 31.35 -7.37
C VAL A 779 18.80 31.43 -8.87
N TYR A 780 18.32 30.46 -9.65
CA TYR A 780 18.46 30.38 -11.11
C TYR A 780 17.20 30.81 -11.86
N GLU A 781 16.10 31.17 -11.17
CA GLU A 781 14.77 31.36 -11.75
C GLU A 781 14.78 32.33 -12.94
N LYS A 782 15.48 33.46 -12.84
CA LYS A 782 15.59 34.43 -13.94
C LYS A 782 16.21 33.81 -15.21
N GLN A 783 17.23 32.96 -15.06
CA GLN A 783 17.87 32.29 -16.20
C GLN A 783 16.95 31.20 -16.77
N LEU A 784 16.25 30.47 -15.88
CA LEU A 784 15.31 29.43 -16.25
C LEU A 784 14.11 30.01 -17.04
N LEU A 785 13.50 31.09 -16.56
CA LEU A 785 12.38 31.76 -17.23
C LEU A 785 12.72 32.29 -18.63
N ASN A 786 13.99 32.62 -18.87
CA ASN A 786 14.42 33.15 -20.16
C ASN A 786 14.58 32.08 -21.24
N SER A 787 14.97 30.84 -20.89
CA SER A 787 15.44 29.87 -21.89
C SER A 787 15.10 28.40 -21.63
N TYR A 788 14.46 28.08 -20.50
CA TYR A 788 14.18 26.70 -20.10
C TYR A 788 12.72 26.44 -19.72
N VAL A 789 12.03 27.43 -19.15
CA VAL A 789 10.62 27.32 -18.79
C VAL A 789 9.76 27.60 -20.02
N HIS A 790 9.03 26.59 -20.48
CA HIS A 790 8.04 26.77 -21.55
C HIS A 790 6.82 27.53 -21.01
N ARG A 791 6.25 28.40 -21.85
CA ARG A 791 5.08 29.23 -21.51
C ARG A 791 3.92 28.94 -22.44
N PRO A 792 3.20 27.81 -22.26
CA PRO A 792 2.08 27.44 -23.13
C PRO A 792 0.94 28.48 -23.10
N HIS A 793 0.82 29.25 -22.02
CA HIS A 793 -0.15 30.35 -21.90
C HIS A 793 0.25 31.62 -22.67
N ASP A 794 1.44 31.70 -23.29
CA ASP A 794 1.86 32.85 -24.10
C ASP A 794 0.84 33.16 -25.21
N THR A 795 0.10 32.17 -25.71
CA THR A 795 -0.90 32.36 -26.77
C THR A 795 -2.10 33.18 -26.32
N VAL A 796 -2.45 33.17 -25.03
CA VAL A 796 -3.63 33.89 -24.50
C VAL A 796 -3.28 35.25 -23.90
N ILE A 797 -2.00 35.53 -23.65
CA ILE A 797 -1.53 36.83 -23.12
C ILE A 797 -0.88 37.72 -24.19
N ASN A 798 -0.51 37.17 -25.35
CA ASN A 798 0.04 37.93 -26.47
C ASN A 798 -1.04 38.23 -27.53
N PRO A 799 -1.28 39.52 -27.87
CA PRO A 799 -2.26 39.90 -28.88
C PRO A 799 -2.09 39.19 -30.24
N GLY A 800 -3.17 38.59 -30.74
CA GLY A 800 -3.23 38.00 -32.08
C GLY A 800 -2.88 36.50 -32.14
N TYR A 801 -2.71 35.85 -30.99
CA TYR A 801 -2.58 34.39 -30.88
C TYR A 801 -3.78 33.73 -30.16
N ASP A 802 -4.64 34.54 -29.53
CA ASP A 802 -5.65 34.12 -28.56
C ASP A 802 -6.96 33.65 -29.23
N SER A 803 -6.84 32.70 -30.15
CA SER A 803 -7.98 32.06 -30.81
C SER A 803 -8.96 31.45 -29.79
N ILE A 804 -10.21 31.18 -30.20
CA ILE A 804 -11.21 30.53 -29.32
C ILE A 804 -10.68 29.20 -28.76
N ILE A 805 -9.96 28.43 -29.58
CA ILE A 805 -9.35 27.16 -29.17
C ILE A 805 -8.23 27.41 -28.15
N GLU A 806 -7.34 28.36 -28.42
CA GLU A 806 -6.24 28.72 -27.50
C GLU A 806 -6.77 29.22 -26.16
N LYS A 807 -7.80 30.07 -26.15
CA LYS A 807 -8.49 30.47 -24.93
C LYS A 807 -9.09 29.27 -24.21
N GLY A 808 -9.69 28.34 -24.94
CA GLY A 808 -10.26 27.12 -24.37
C GLY A 808 -9.23 26.24 -23.67
N VAL A 809 -8.00 26.13 -24.19
CA VAL A 809 -6.96 25.21 -23.70
C VAL A 809 -5.98 25.87 -22.72
N ASN A 810 -5.53 27.09 -23.03
CA ASN A 810 -4.37 27.73 -22.40
C ASN A 810 -4.72 28.92 -21.49
N SER A 811 -6.01 29.19 -21.26
CA SER A 811 -6.47 30.20 -20.30
C SER A 811 -5.88 29.97 -18.91
N ILE A 812 -5.55 31.06 -18.21
CA ILE A 812 -4.85 31.03 -16.91
C ILE A 812 -5.79 31.34 -15.75
N THR A 813 -5.48 30.77 -14.59
CA THR A 813 -6.09 31.12 -13.29
C THR A 813 -5.27 32.18 -12.56
N HIS A 814 -5.93 33.00 -11.76
CA HIS A 814 -5.31 34.09 -11.01
C HIS A 814 -5.72 34.05 -9.54
N ASP A 815 -4.84 34.55 -8.68
CA ASP A 815 -5.14 34.83 -7.26
C ASP A 815 -6.02 36.08 -7.09
N ASN A 816 -6.38 36.40 -5.84
CA ASN A 816 -7.17 37.59 -5.50
C ASN A 816 -6.48 38.93 -5.83
N TYR A 817 -5.17 38.92 -6.11
CA TYR A 817 -4.36 40.08 -6.46
C TYR A 817 -4.12 40.18 -7.97
N GLY A 818 -4.64 39.24 -8.77
CA GLY A 818 -4.46 39.19 -10.21
C GLY A 818 -3.13 38.58 -10.67
N ASN A 819 -2.38 37.92 -9.80
CA ASN A 819 -1.18 37.17 -10.20
C ASN A 819 -1.56 35.77 -10.68
N PRO A 820 -0.88 35.19 -11.69
CA PRO A 820 -1.10 33.81 -12.10
C PRO A 820 -0.94 32.85 -10.91
N GLN A 821 -1.93 31.98 -10.68
CA GLN A 821 -1.92 31.00 -9.61
C GLN A 821 -2.54 29.69 -10.11
N ARG A 822 -1.91 28.56 -9.80
CA ARG A 822 -2.44 27.23 -10.14
C ARG A 822 -3.57 26.81 -9.21
N LYS A 823 -4.63 26.22 -9.75
CA LYS A 823 -5.66 25.53 -8.97
C LYS A 823 -5.10 24.21 -8.42
N VAL A 824 -5.34 23.91 -7.15
CA VAL A 824 -4.87 22.70 -6.48
C VAL A 824 -6.04 21.99 -5.81
N PHE A 825 -6.12 20.68 -5.99
CA PHE A 825 -7.06 19.77 -5.37
C PHE A 825 -6.35 18.90 -4.33
N SER A 826 -7.11 18.48 -3.32
CA SER A 826 -6.63 17.58 -2.26
C SER A 826 -6.36 16.17 -2.77
N ASN A 827 -5.62 15.40 -1.98
CA ASN A 827 -5.56 13.93 -2.09
C ASN A 827 -6.85 13.27 -1.59
N GLU A 828 -7.70 13.97 -0.82
CA GLU A 828 -8.97 13.43 -0.33
C GLU A 828 -10.01 13.30 -1.44
#